data_AF-A0A931KFQ3-F1
#
_entry.id   AF-A0A931KFQ3-F1
#
_cell.length_a   1.000
_cell.length_b   1.000
_cell.length_c   1.000
_cell.angle_alpha   90.00
_cell.angle_beta   90.00
_cell.angle_gamma   90.00
#
_symmetry.space_group_name_H-M   'P 1'
#
loop_
_entity.id
_entity.type
_entity.pdbx_description
1 polymer ?
#
loop_
_entity_poly.entity_id
_entity_poly.type
_entity_poly.pdbx_seq_one_letter_code
_entity_poly.pdbx_strand_id
1 'polypeptide(L)'
;MPPFEGLDTSDSALDLLDDDNARDILSSDSVNNVVSAPAVTISTPTYFIAPQEISIAPVTRTASITSISGSTNGATNGITNDPGMVYDVFMQAETGEEALNNSLLIPDDGEVGAPPPQVHFSPQIVPTDPGLSVGSGFYQWHLTGTNGIDAQGAWDNVTGKGVRIAVFDDGFQYAHSELSPNYKTNLDFDVSGNNDNDAAPGASDFHGTAVMGTLGADNNGQSVVGVAFDSELIGIRRTYDGNTGFADEVEAFQYVRTSGSDVVNNSWGSTMAFGTNALINYFGADTTEVLAEFVNLVNLGRGGLGTSIVFAAGNSRAQYANTNTDNYSNSPYVITVGATDSNGTISDFSTPGASILISAPGSGIWTTDRTGASGYAAGDIAQVQGTSFAAPIVSGVIALMYEANSELGYRDVQEILAYTARNDLNDADTVVNVDDFDQVHNAHVNGGRDFMFSHDFGYGLVDAAAAVRLAKTWTQQQTYGTLQTVNASATPNLTLNATGTFTSTINVASNIEIEKILINLVIPHAKAGDLVISLISPDGTESILVNRLSADGTQGSYKINPHGGYDGVANGINYQFSTSGHLGEMSAGTWTLKIVDAVAGNGGTLSSWSLQFLGNSDSANDTYVFNDNLSGNITITDASGTDTLNFSPLGSGVTVNLNSGATALGHTITIANGTVIENLYATDFNDTVTDGTGNNMISLGAGNDTLTAGTGSDTYDGGAGNDTVIYGTVIGNYTIENINATTVRVTDNIGQNGVDTISNFETFRFNGVDYTFAQMQALGNSVDVTDVVLKFGWGTTIRNIVSGVTESRTLTAAELGLPGHTGNAAQFTRTSNSLAVTNLNLASTAIETFSMQHLGIPSITVDGFRNNVILQSAATSAMQVTLTRAMYGRVDTGSGNDTINVSLQETVAATAIQALRLSGGAGDDTIIASGTHTKLIITVYGGDGNDTITINNAGAHVINGDAGNDIINGSVGNEKLYGGLGDDTINANNGNDVVLGGDGADTIYGGNGNDNLQGEDGNDIIYGDAGVDTIRGGAGLDTIYGGANNDLIYGDDGDDTIYGDAGTDSIVAGAGNDTIYGGNEWDKLWGDDGNDTIYGGAGNDIIYGGNHNDTLNGDADNDKLFAGTGDDTLNGGAGVDYLYGEDGNDILNGGDGVDYMWGGAGADRFTFSSNPATGMDRIMDFNYAQLDRIDVSAILQGFTPGVDDIDSFVRVIERGGNRADIQVNLDGAGNDWANLAIVYGTLTGHTAQQLYDAGQLIAV
;
A
#
# COMPACT_ATOMS: atom_id res chain seq x y z
N MET A 1 42.67 -15.35 32.35
CA MET A 1 43.16 -14.16 33.10
C MET A 1 44.64 -13.96 32.81
N PRO A 2 45.15 -12.73 32.68
CA PRO A 2 44.59 -11.45 32.16
C PRO A 2 45.44 -10.98 30.92
N PRO A 3 45.45 -9.72 30.41
CA PRO A 3 44.49 -8.61 30.23
C PRO A 3 44.44 -7.98 28.78
N PHE A 4 43.33 -7.29 28.45
CA PHE A 4 43.08 -6.12 27.56
C PHE A 4 44.14 -5.61 26.53
N GLU A 5 43.77 -5.43 25.24
CA GLU A 5 43.21 -4.21 24.59
C GLU A 5 43.31 -4.27 23.03
N GLY A 6 42.28 -3.80 22.31
CA GLY A 6 42.45 -3.11 21.00
C GLY A 6 41.91 -3.75 19.71
N LEU A 7 40.63 -3.46 19.41
CA LEU A 7 40.04 -3.07 18.12
C LEU A 7 40.39 -3.84 16.82
N ASP A 8 39.40 -4.59 16.30
CA ASP A 8 39.16 -4.77 14.87
C ASP A 8 37.64 -4.90 14.63
N THR A 9 37.11 -4.14 13.66
CA THR A 9 35.70 -4.13 13.23
C THR A 9 35.67 -4.40 11.73
N SER A 10 35.14 -5.57 11.39
CA SER A 10 34.52 -6.00 10.13
C SER A 10 33.35 -6.87 10.60
N ASP A 11 32.15 -6.93 10.04
CA ASP A 11 31.58 -6.56 8.77
C ASP A 11 30.05 -6.71 8.97
N SER A 12 29.23 -5.84 8.38
CA SER A 12 27.88 -6.19 7.90
C SER A 12 27.09 -4.94 7.48
N ALA A 13 26.54 -5.06 6.27
CA ALA A 13 25.31 -4.48 5.75
C ALA A 13 25.37 -3.11 5.05
N LEU A 14 25.21 -3.22 3.72
CA LEU A 14 24.48 -2.30 2.85
C LEU A 14 23.19 -1.81 3.50
N ASP A 15 22.93 -0.51 3.41
CA ASP A 15 21.66 0.01 2.89
C ASP A 15 21.86 1.46 2.38
N LEU A 16 21.17 1.81 1.30
CA LEU A 16 21.29 3.02 0.50
C LEU A 16 20.39 4.16 1.02
N LEU A 17 20.96 5.36 0.96
CA LEU A 17 20.35 6.66 0.58
C LEU A 17 18.99 7.09 1.16
N ASP A 18 19.02 8.18 1.93
CA ASP A 18 18.04 9.27 1.79
C ASP A 18 18.77 10.62 1.78
N ASP A 19 18.36 11.52 0.88
CA ASP A 19 19.03 12.78 0.51
C ASP A 19 18.50 13.98 1.33
N ASP A 20 19.32 15.02 1.40
CA ASP A 20 19.23 16.25 2.18
C ASP A 20 17.85 16.96 2.19
N ASN A 21 17.43 17.48 3.36
CA ASN A 21 17.69 18.90 3.69
C ASN A 21 17.12 19.44 5.02
N ALA A 22 18.00 20.18 5.71
CA ALA A 22 17.75 21.43 6.43
C ALA A 22 16.79 21.45 7.65
N ARG A 23 17.39 21.35 8.84
CA ARG A 23 17.00 22.17 10.00
C ARG A 23 18.08 23.23 10.26
N ASP A 24 17.70 24.50 10.19
CA ASP A 24 18.32 25.52 11.04
C ASP A 24 17.21 26.34 11.72
N ILE A 25 17.30 26.43 13.04
CA ILE A 25 17.06 27.57 13.93
C ILE A 25 17.02 27.00 15.36
N LEU A 26 18.13 27.13 16.08
CA LEU A 26 18.08 27.51 17.49
C LEU A 26 19.10 28.62 17.77
N SER A 27 18.53 29.68 18.32
CA SER A 27 19.08 30.94 18.78
C SER A 27 20.31 30.86 19.69
N SER A 28 21.17 31.90 19.57
CA SER A 28 21.94 32.61 20.60
C SER A 28 22.67 31.79 21.68
N ASP A 29 23.97 31.94 21.93
CA ASP A 29 24.62 33.21 22.28
C ASP A 29 26.15 32.99 22.46
N SER A 30 26.91 34.08 22.33
CA SER A 30 28.29 34.32 22.83
C SER A 30 29.56 33.85 22.08
N VAL A 31 30.10 34.77 21.25
CA VAL A 31 31.43 35.45 21.39
C VAL A 31 32.73 34.60 21.43
N ASN A 32 33.54 34.62 20.34
CA ASN A 32 34.88 35.27 20.22
C ASN A 32 35.80 34.72 19.09
N ASN A 33 36.19 35.63 18.19
CA ASN A 33 37.55 35.93 17.67
C ASN A 33 38.38 34.98 16.75
N VAL A 34 38.61 35.48 15.51
CA VAL A 34 39.83 35.54 14.63
C VAL A 34 40.51 34.19 14.25
N VAL A 35 40.84 33.84 12.99
CA VAL A 35 41.84 34.44 12.06
C VAL A 35 41.81 33.73 10.67
N SER A 36 41.74 34.54 9.59
CA SER A 36 42.24 34.46 8.18
C SER A 36 42.38 33.15 7.36
N ALA A 37 41.62 33.06 6.25
CA ALA A 37 41.97 33.06 4.79
C ALA A 37 43.34 32.50 4.28
N PRO A 38 43.56 32.20 2.96
CA PRO A 38 42.66 32.26 1.76
C PRO A 38 42.77 31.11 0.69
N ALA A 39 41.74 31.07 -0.17
CA ALA A 39 41.63 30.87 -1.64
C ALA A 39 42.76 30.25 -2.51
N VAL A 40 42.36 29.54 -3.59
CA VAL A 40 42.58 29.93 -5.02
C VAL A 40 41.79 29.00 -6.00
N THR A 41 41.16 29.65 -6.97
CA THR A 41 40.37 29.22 -8.16
C THR A 41 41.20 28.62 -9.31
N ILE A 42 40.54 28.04 -10.34
CA ILE A 42 40.80 28.11 -11.82
C ILE A 42 40.06 26.92 -12.50
N SER A 43 38.91 27.10 -13.19
CA SER A 43 38.64 27.52 -14.58
C SER A 43 38.58 26.40 -15.64
N THR A 44 37.46 26.31 -16.36
CA THR A 44 37.19 25.47 -17.55
C THR A 44 37.92 25.98 -18.81
N PRO A 45 38.02 25.17 -19.90
CA PRO A 45 37.08 25.32 -21.02
C PRO A 45 36.75 24.03 -21.84
N THR A 46 35.71 24.17 -22.67
CA THR A 46 35.05 23.27 -23.63
C THR A 46 35.85 22.94 -24.92
N TYR A 47 35.51 21.85 -25.63
CA TYR A 47 35.37 21.78 -27.11
C TYR A 47 34.67 20.47 -27.59
N PHE A 48 33.73 20.61 -28.54
CA PHE A 48 33.03 19.57 -29.32
C PHE A 48 33.92 18.95 -30.42
N ILE A 49 33.63 17.69 -30.83
CA ILE A 49 33.48 17.15 -32.23
C ILE A 49 33.25 15.61 -32.14
N ALA A 50 32.26 15.08 -32.89
CA ALA A 50 32.08 13.66 -33.24
C ALA A 50 32.29 13.47 -34.77
N PRO A 51 32.21 12.27 -35.37
CA PRO A 51 32.66 10.91 -35.00
C PRO A 51 33.59 10.33 -36.10
N GLN A 52 34.25 9.17 -35.90
CA GLN A 52 34.57 8.18 -36.96
C GLN A 52 35.12 6.85 -36.39
N GLU A 53 34.70 5.81 -37.09
CA GLU A 53 34.75 4.36 -36.89
C GLU A 53 36.15 3.69 -36.98
N ILE A 54 36.18 2.40 -36.54
CA ILE A 54 37.08 1.25 -36.88
C ILE A 54 38.22 0.88 -35.91
N SER A 55 38.00 -0.28 -35.25
CA SER A 55 38.85 -1.49 -35.02
C SER A 55 40.33 -1.36 -34.60
N ILE A 56 40.78 -2.18 -33.64
CA ILE A 56 41.85 -3.22 -33.75
C ILE A 56 42.17 -3.86 -32.37
N ALA A 57 42.09 -5.20 -32.33
CA ALA A 57 42.79 -6.29 -31.60
C ALA A 57 43.79 -6.05 -30.42
N PRO A 58 43.99 -7.08 -29.55
CA PRO A 58 44.53 -6.96 -28.18
C PRO A 58 46.06 -7.09 -28.09
N VAL A 59 46.64 -6.57 -26.98
CA VAL A 59 48.06 -6.76 -26.64
C VAL A 59 48.22 -7.26 -25.19
N THR A 60 48.76 -8.47 -25.09
CA THR A 60 49.29 -9.16 -23.92
C THR A 60 50.37 -8.38 -23.15
N ARG A 61 50.43 -8.52 -21.82
CA ARG A 61 51.66 -8.34 -21.03
C ARG A 61 51.91 -9.48 -20.04
N THR A 62 53.14 -9.97 -20.08
CA THR A 62 53.68 -11.13 -19.37
C THR A 62 54.60 -10.70 -18.20
N ALA A 63 54.63 -11.54 -17.15
CA ALA A 63 55.73 -11.85 -16.21
C ALA A 63 56.22 -10.75 -15.23
N SER A 64 56.65 -11.02 -13.98
CA SER A 64 57.32 -12.21 -13.43
C SER A 64 57.41 -12.12 -11.89
N ILE A 65 57.33 -13.28 -11.21
CA ILE A 65 57.63 -13.47 -9.78
C ILE A 65 59.05 -14.04 -9.64
N THR A 66 59.79 -13.61 -8.59
CA THR A 66 61.04 -14.26 -8.16
C THR A 66 61.04 -14.53 -6.65
N SER A 67 60.95 -15.83 -6.31
CA SER A 67 61.51 -16.59 -5.17
C SER A 67 61.54 -16.07 -3.72
N ILE A 68 61.12 -16.92 -2.77
CA ILE A 68 61.99 -17.53 -1.73
C ILE A 68 61.34 -18.85 -1.22
N SER A 69 62.21 -19.79 -0.88
CA SER A 69 61.99 -21.22 -0.62
C SER A 69 61.79 -21.60 0.86
N GLY A 70 60.91 -22.59 1.10
CA GLY A 70 61.22 -23.84 1.83
C GLY A 70 60.80 -23.98 3.30
N SER A 71 59.98 -25.02 3.61
CA SER A 71 60.26 -26.10 4.59
C SER A 71 59.01 -26.73 5.25
N THR A 72 58.57 -27.86 4.70
CA THR A 72 58.17 -29.17 5.30
C THR A 72 57.39 -29.33 6.64
N ASN A 73 56.39 -30.23 6.55
CA ASN A 73 55.95 -31.31 7.46
C ASN A 73 55.08 -31.03 8.71
N GLY A 74 53.88 -31.65 8.73
CA GLY A 74 53.60 -32.74 9.68
C GLY A 74 52.39 -32.64 10.63
N ALA A 75 51.32 -33.38 10.30
CA ALA A 75 50.64 -34.39 11.13
C ALA A 75 49.58 -34.01 12.23
N THR A 76 48.36 -34.53 12.00
CA THR A 76 47.53 -35.45 12.85
C THR A 76 46.48 -34.96 13.88
N ASN A 77 45.24 -35.38 13.60
CA ASN A 77 44.21 -36.11 14.40
C ASN A 77 43.30 -35.47 15.48
N GLY A 78 41.99 -35.78 15.35
CA GLY A 78 41.03 -36.05 16.45
C GLY A 78 39.58 -35.57 16.21
N ILE A 79 38.67 -36.29 15.52
CA ILE A 79 37.71 -37.34 15.99
C ILE A 79 36.29 -36.82 16.38
N THR A 80 35.32 -37.08 15.48
CA THR A 80 33.94 -37.65 15.60
C THR A 80 32.80 -37.00 16.42
N ASN A 81 31.64 -36.73 15.78
CA ASN A 81 30.43 -37.61 15.80
C ASN A 81 29.25 -37.00 14.99
N ASP A 82 28.69 -37.81 14.11
CA ASP A 82 27.36 -37.78 13.47
C ASP A 82 26.32 -38.44 14.43
N PRO A 83 24.98 -38.18 14.43
CA PRO A 83 24.02 -38.63 13.37
C PRO A 83 22.79 -37.74 13.06
N GLY A 84 22.40 -37.67 11.78
CA GLY A 84 21.14 -38.29 11.31
C GLY A 84 19.81 -37.49 11.23
N MET A 85 19.31 -37.44 9.99
CA MET A 85 18.00 -37.07 9.42
C MET A 85 16.70 -37.49 10.16
N VAL A 86 15.63 -36.71 9.92
CA VAL A 86 14.23 -37.19 9.73
C VAL A 86 13.51 -36.33 8.66
N TYR A 87 13.47 -36.81 7.42
CA TYR A 87 12.35 -36.70 6.45
C TYR A 87 11.32 -37.79 6.83
N ASP A 88 10.02 -37.82 6.54
CA ASP A 88 9.01 -37.02 5.82
C ASP A 88 7.65 -37.74 6.09
N VAL A 89 6.50 -37.18 5.67
CA VAL A 89 5.45 -37.83 4.85
C VAL A 89 4.29 -36.84 4.67
N PHE A 90 4.05 -36.35 3.45
CA PHE A 90 2.73 -36.42 2.80
C PHE A 90 2.86 -36.32 1.26
N MET A 91 2.46 -37.40 0.57
CA MET A 91 2.22 -37.45 -0.87
C MET A 91 0.76 -37.85 -1.14
N GLN A 92 0.12 -37.03 -1.98
CA GLN A 92 -0.91 -37.31 -3.01
C GLN A 92 -2.29 -37.89 -2.65
N ALA A 93 -3.31 -37.20 -3.17
CA ALA A 93 -4.31 -37.83 -4.04
C ALA A 93 -5.01 -36.78 -4.94
N GLU A 94 -4.56 -36.68 -6.19
CA GLU A 94 -5.41 -36.22 -7.29
C GLU A 94 -6.40 -37.31 -7.73
N THR A 95 -7.55 -36.90 -8.28
CA THR A 95 -8.08 -37.38 -9.57
C THR A 95 -9.47 -36.80 -9.82
N GLY A 96 -9.69 -36.15 -10.98
CA GLY A 96 -11.03 -36.05 -11.56
C GLY A 96 -11.30 -34.86 -12.49
N GLU A 97 -10.73 -34.88 -13.69
CA GLU A 97 -11.07 -34.00 -14.82
C GLU A 97 -12.52 -34.14 -15.37
N GLU A 98 -12.95 -33.06 -16.02
CA GLU A 98 -13.97 -32.88 -17.07
C GLU A 98 -15.48 -32.79 -16.70
N ALA A 99 -16.01 -31.57 -16.81
CA ALA A 99 -17.27 -31.30 -17.53
C ALA A 99 -17.31 -29.86 -18.13
N LEU A 100 -17.16 -29.81 -19.46
CA LEU A 100 -17.36 -28.66 -20.34
C LEU A 100 -18.75 -27.97 -20.23
N ASN A 101 -18.75 -26.63 -20.18
CA ASN A 101 -19.68 -25.69 -20.83
C ASN A 101 -19.24 -24.26 -20.44
N ASN A 102 -18.41 -23.56 -21.21
CA ASN A 102 -18.73 -22.87 -22.46
C ASN A 102 -19.98 -21.96 -22.38
N SER A 103 -19.76 -20.69 -22.03
CA SER A 103 -20.53 -19.55 -22.54
C SER A 103 -19.62 -18.34 -22.75
N LEU A 104 -18.86 -18.40 -23.85
CA LEU A 104 -18.40 -17.22 -24.58
C LEU A 104 -19.61 -16.57 -25.28
N LEU A 105 -19.71 -15.22 -25.23
CA LEU A 105 -20.19 -14.26 -26.26
C LEU A 105 -20.82 -12.99 -25.62
N ILE A 106 -20.01 -11.92 -25.43
CA ILE A 106 -20.09 -10.53 -26.00
C ILE A 106 -21.49 -10.01 -26.46
N PRO A 107 -21.89 -8.71 -26.35
CA PRO A 107 -21.18 -7.44 -26.00
C PRO A 107 -21.91 -6.49 -24.99
N ASP A 108 -21.23 -5.40 -24.58
CA ASP A 108 -21.75 -4.00 -24.61
C ASP A 108 -20.50 -3.06 -24.52
N ASP A 109 -19.86 -2.68 -25.63
CA ASP A 109 -19.90 -1.31 -26.18
C ASP A 109 -20.01 -0.17 -25.13
N GLY A 110 -18.91 0.56 -24.88
CA GLY A 110 -18.73 1.96 -25.28
C GLY A 110 -19.95 2.87 -25.23
N GLU A 111 -19.91 3.96 -24.44
CA GLU A 111 -20.25 5.29 -24.96
C GLU A 111 -19.85 6.44 -24.03
N VAL A 112 -19.12 7.39 -24.59
CA VAL A 112 -19.13 8.79 -24.14
C VAL A 112 -20.55 9.33 -24.39
N GLY A 113 -21.34 9.45 -23.34
CA GLY A 113 -22.48 10.37 -23.25
C GLY A 113 -23.68 10.11 -24.18
N ALA A 114 -24.45 9.06 -23.92
CA ALA A 114 -25.90 9.22 -23.96
C ALA A 114 -26.34 10.04 -22.73
N PRO A 115 -27.35 10.94 -22.82
CA PRO A 115 -27.91 11.57 -21.63
C PRO A 115 -28.36 10.47 -20.68
N PRO A 116 -28.32 10.69 -19.36
CA PRO A 116 -28.60 9.62 -18.39
C PRO A 116 -29.87 8.90 -18.83
N PRO A 117 -29.86 7.56 -18.97
CA PRO A 117 -31.11 6.83 -19.00
C PRO A 117 -31.87 7.34 -17.78
N GLN A 118 -33.06 7.89 -18.01
CA GLN A 118 -33.98 8.24 -16.95
C GLN A 118 -34.01 7.02 -16.02
N VAL A 119 -33.34 7.13 -14.87
CA VAL A 119 -33.44 6.13 -13.83
C VAL A 119 -34.86 6.30 -13.32
N HIS A 120 -35.75 5.55 -13.95
CA HIS A 120 -36.90 5.04 -13.25
C HIS A 120 -36.33 4.39 -12.00
N PHE A 121 -36.52 5.03 -10.84
CA PHE A 121 -36.23 4.48 -9.53
C PHE A 121 -36.55 2.98 -9.53
N SER A 122 -35.50 2.16 -9.55
CA SER A 122 -35.60 0.77 -9.12
C SER A 122 -35.27 0.76 -7.63
N PRO A 123 -35.90 -0.14 -6.86
CA PRO A 123 -36.11 0.04 -5.44
C PRO A 123 -34.81 -0.10 -4.64
N GLN A 124 -34.77 0.58 -3.50
CA GLN A 124 -33.92 0.34 -2.33
C GLN A 124 -33.08 -0.96 -2.40
N ILE A 125 -31.74 -0.86 -2.41
CA ILE A 125 -30.79 -1.99 -2.33
C ILE A 125 -30.67 -2.46 -0.86
N VAL A 126 -31.80 -2.57 -0.16
CA VAL A 126 -31.81 -3.12 1.19
C VAL A 126 -31.85 -4.64 1.06
N PRO A 127 -30.89 -5.37 1.65
CA PRO A 127 -30.88 -6.82 1.60
C PRO A 127 -32.21 -7.43 2.04
N THR A 128 -32.55 -8.57 1.43
CA THR A 128 -33.81 -9.28 1.75
C THR A 128 -33.61 -10.45 2.70
N ASP A 129 -32.38 -10.64 3.17
CA ASP A 129 -31.97 -11.70 4.07
C ASP A 129 -32.83 -11.77 5.34
N PRO A 130 -33.27 -12.98 5.74
CA PRO A 130 -34.11 -13.14 6.92
C PRO A 130 -33.49 -12.57 8.21
N GLY A 131 -32.16 -12.43 8.27
CA GLY A 131 -31.42 -11.77 9.35
C GLY A 131 -31.85 -10.33 9.60
N LEU A 132 -32.34 -9.61 8.59
CA LEU A 132 -32.85 -8.24 8.74
C LEU A 132 -34.34 -8.19 9.16
N SER A 133 -35.03 -9.33 9.23
CA SER A 133 -36.45 -9.39 9.60
C SER A 133 -36.66 -9.51 11.10
N VAL A 134 -37.31 -8.51 11.72
CA VAL A 134 -37.71 -8.56 13.13
C VAL A 134 -38.58 -9.79 13.40
N GLY A 135 -38.04 -10.74 14.18
CA GLY A 135 -38.72 -11.98 14.57
C GLY A 135 -38.19 -13.26 13.91
N SER A 136 -37.16 -13.20 13.06
CA SER A 136 -36.51 -14.37 12.45
C SER A 136 -35.84 -15.33 13.44
N GLY A 137 -35.63 -14.91 14.70
CA GLY A 137 -34.91 -15.66 15.72
C GLY A 137 -33.39 -15.44 15.70
N PHE A 138 -32.88 -14.88 14.60
CA PHE A 138 -31.49 -14.47 14.39
C PHE A 138 -31.42 -13.04 13.82
N TYR A 139 -32.27 -12.16 14.34
CA TYR A 139 -32.35 -10.78 13.88
C TYR A 139 -31.04 -10.03 14.15
N GLN A 140 -30.42 -9.52 13.09
CA GLN A 140 -29.19 -8.71 13.10
C GLN A 140 -29.49 -7.28 13.55
N TRP A 141 -29.88 -7.16 14.82
CA TRP A 141 -30.20 -5.88 15.47
C TRP A 141 -29.06 -4.86 15.36
N HIS A 142 -27.82 -5.32 15.22
CA HIS A 142 -26.64 -4.47 15.09
C HIS A 142 -26.64 -3.66 13.79
N LEU A 143 -27.34 -4.09 12.74
CA LEU A 143 -27.40 -3.37 11.46
C LEU A 143 -28.57 -2.37 11.42
N THR A 144 -29.76 -2.81 11.81
CA THR A 144 -31.02 -2.05 11.62
C THR A 144 -31.84 -1.84 12.90
N GLY A 145 -31.37 -2.31 14.04
CA GLY A 145 -32.01 -2.06 15.33
C GLY A 145 -31.83 -0.62 15.80
N THR A 146 -32.62 -0.19 16.78
CA THR A 146 -32.55 1.18 17.34
C THR A 146 -31.15 1.59 17.81
N ASN A 147 -30.42 0.64 18.41
CA ASN A 147 -29.04 0.83 18.86
C ASN A 147 -28.02 0.15 17.91
N GLY A 148 -28.42 -0.15 16.67
CA GLY A 148 -27.54 -0.66 15.62
C GLY A 148 -26.74 0.46 14.94
N ILE A 149 -26.11 0.20 13.80
CA ILE A 149 -25.23 1.18 13.12
C ILE A 149 -25.91 2.02 12.02
N ASP A 150 -27.23 1.92 11.88
CA ASP A 150 -27.98 2.51 10.77
C ASP A 150 -27.45 2.10 9.37
N ALA A 151 -27.16 0.81 9.19
CA ALA A 151 -26.64 0.29 7.92
C ALA A 151 -27.62 0.50 6.74
N GLN A 152 -28.92 0.47 7.03
CA GLN A 152 -29.95 0.66 6.01
C GLN A 152 -29.85 2.02 5.32
N GLY A 153 -29.55 3.09 6.05
CA GLY A 153 -29.38 4.42 5.46
C GLY A 153 -28.15 4.54 4.55
N ALA A 154 -27.13 3.71 4.76
CA ALA A 154 -25.96 3.64 3.88
C ALA A 154 -26.23 2.82 2.60
N TRP A 155 -26.90 1.67 2.73
CA TRP A 155 -27.21 0.75 1.62
C TRP A 155 -28.16 1.31 0.57
N ASP A 156 -28.79 2.44 0.84
CA ASP A 156 -29.53 3.17 -0.19
C ASP A 156 -28.60 3.62 -1.35
N ASN A 157 -27.28 3.70 -1.15
CA ASN A 157 -26.32 4.19 -2.16
C ASN A 157 -25.04 3.36 -2.32
N VAL A 158 -24.57 2.66 -1.29
CA VAL A 158 -23.26 1.96 -1.27
C VAL A 158 -23.37 0.62 -0.55
N THR A 159 -22.56 -0.36 -0.93
CA THR A 159 -22.66 -1.78 -0.53
C THR A 159 -21.31 -2.41 -0.15
N GLY A 160 -20.21 -1.68 -0.32
CA GLY A 160 -18.82 -2.12 -0.14
C GLY A 160 -18.13 -2.47 -1.46
N LYS A 161 -18.79 -2.26 -2.60
CA LYS A 161 -18.35 -2.75 -3.89
C LYS A 161 -17.03 -2.13 -4.33
N GLY A 162 -16.11 -2.97 -4.80
CA GLY A 162 -14.80 -2.53 -5.30
C GLY A 162 -13.80 -2.20 -4.20
N VAL A 163 -14.12 -2.49 -2.93
CA VAL A 163 -13.23 -2.32 -1.78
C VAL A 163 -12.76 -3.69 -1.29
N ARG A 164 -11.44 -3.82 -1.08
CA ARG A 164 -10.81 -5.04 -0.55
C ARG A 164 -10.62 -4.95 0.96
N ILE A 165 -11.09 -5.96 1.68
CA ILE A 165 -10.99 -6.05 3.13
C ILE A 165 -10.24 -7.33 3.51
N ALA A 166 -9.02 -7.17 4.01
CA ALA A 166 -8.26 -8.25 4.63
C ALA A 166 -8.75 -8.48 6.07
N VAL A 167 -8.95 -9.74 6.43
CA VAL A 167 -9.22 -10.17 7.81
C VAL A 167 -8.04 -11.00 8.27
N PHE A 168 -7.33 -10.54 9.27
CA PHE A 168 -6.20 -11.28 9.85
C PHE A 168 -6.67 -12.02 11.11
N ASP A 169 -6.85 -13.35 11.02
CA ASP A 169 -7.49 -14.16 12.07
C ASP A 169 -7.10 -15.67 12.03
N ASP A 170 -7.87 -16.56 12.68
CA ASP A 170 -7.54 -17.99 12.87
C ASP A 170 -7.81 -18.92 11.67
N GLY A 171 -8.48 -18.42 10.64
CA GLY A 171 -8.78 -19.13 9.38
C GLY A 171 -10.23 -18.99 8.91
N PHE A 172 -10.45 -19.30 7.63
CA PHE A 172 -11.69 -18.91 6.93
C PHE A 172 -12.30 -20.04 6.12
N GLN A 173 -13.56 -20.41 6.43
CA GLN A 173 -14.29 -21.34 5.59
C GLN A 173 -14.78 -20.63 4.32
N TYR A 174 -13.89 -20.41 3.35
CA TYR A 174 -14.20 -19.69 2.10
C TYR A 174 -15.33 -20.35 1.28
N ALA A 175 -15.49 -21.67 1.36
CA ALA A 175 -16.60 -22.39 0.74
C ALA A 175 -17.95 -22.24 1.47
N HIS A 176 -18.03 -21.44 2.54
CA HIS A 176 -19.29 -21.13 3.20
C HIS A 176 -20.21 -20.37 2.23
N SER A 177 -21.48 -20.75 2.15
CA SER A 177 -22.40 -20.20 1.14
C SER A 177 -22.58 -18.69 1.22
N GLU A 178 -22.54 -18.14 2.43
CA GLU A 178 -22.62 -16.69 2.67
C GLU A 178 -21.28 -15.95 2.44
N LEU A 179 -20.15 -16.63 2.24
CA LEU A 179 -18.84 -15.99 2.07
C LEU A 179 -18.26 -16.18 0.67
N SER A 180 -18.46 -17.35 0.07
CA SER A 180 -17.87 -17.73 -1.22
C SER A 180 -18.06 -16.74 -2.38
N PRO A 181 -19.15 -15.96 -2.49
CA PRO A 181 -19.29 -14.97 -3.57
C PRO A 181 -18.32 -13.79 -3.44
N ASN A 182 -17.95 -13.45 -2.21
CA ASN A 182 -17.15 -12.28 -1.86
C ASN A 182 -15.69 -12.64 -1.53
N TYR A 183 -15.44 -13.89 -1.14
CA TYR A 183 -14.12 -14.38 -0.78
C TYR A 183 -13.19 -14.54 -2.00
N LYS A 184 -11.96 -14.05 -1.88
CA LYS A 184 -10.92 -14.12 -2.91
C LYS A 184 -9.89 -15.17 -2.54
N THR A 185 -10.12 -16.41 -2.94
CA THR A 185 -9.21 -17.53 -2.66
C THR A 185 -7.84 -17.37 -3.33
N ASN A 186 -7.78 -16.64 -4.45
CA ASN A 186 -6.52 -16.33 -5.13
C ASN A 186 -5.69 -15.25 -4.40
N LEU A 187 -6.26 -14.63 -3.37
CA LEU A 187 -5.61 -13.60 -2.55
C LEU A 187 -5.62 -14.00 -1.07
N ASP A 188 -6.00 -15.24 -0.72
CA ASP A 188 -5.90 -15.69 0.66
C ASP A 188 -4.48 -16.12 0.99
N PHE A 189 -4.15 -16.08 2.29
CA PHE A 189 -2.78 -16.27 2.74
C PHE A 189 -2.73 -16.87 4.14
N ASP A 190 -1.85 -17.84 4.37
CA ASP A 190 -1.64 -18.43 5.69
C ASP A 190 -0.20 -18.20 6.14
N VAL A 191 -0.04 -17.35 7.16
CA VAL A 191 1.28 -17.03 7.73
C VAL A 191 1.77 -18.10 8.73
N SER A 192 0.99 -19.15 8.98
CA SER A 192 1.37 -20.19 9.94
C SER A 192 2.15 -21.34 9.30
N GLY A 193 3.45 -21.41 9.60
CA GLY A 193 4.26 -22.62 9.39
C GLY A 193 4.79 -22.84 7.96
N ASN A 194 5.10 -21.77 7.22
CA ASN A 194 5.64 -21.80 5.84
C ASN A 194 4.72 -22.51 4.83
N ASN A 195 3.40 -22.44 5.02
CA ASN A 195 2.43 -22.96 4.08
C ASN A 195 1.51 -21.82 3.64
N ASP A 196 1.87 -21.19 2.54
CA ASP A 196 1.26 -20.03 1.91
C ASP A 196 0.04 -20.35 1.01
N ASN A 197 -0.37 -21.61 0.93
CA ASN A 197 -1.27 -22.08 -0.13
C ASN A 197 -2.79 -22.01 0.15
N ASP A 198 -3.25 -21.83 1.41
CA ASP A 198 -4.68 -21.74 1.74
C ASP A 198 -4.92 -21.24 3.18
N ALA A 199 -5.69 -20.16 3.36
CA ALA A 199 -6.12 -19.63 4.67
C ALA A 199 -7.23 -20.46 5.38
N ALA A 200 -7.38 -21.75 5.04
CA ALA A 200 -8.38 -22.66 5.57
C ALA A 200 -8.31 -22.88 7.10
N PRO A 201 -9.45 -23.00 7.78
CA PRO A 201 -9.49 -23.12 9.23
C PRO A 201 -9.20 -24.55 9.70
N GLY A 202 -8.26 -24.68 10.63
CA GLY A 202 -7.99 -25.91 11.38
C GLY A 202 -9.15 -26.35 12.27
N ALA A 203 -9.06 -27.49 12.95
CA ALA A 203 -10.21 -28.10 13.63
C ALA A 203 -10.81 -27.26 14.79
N SER A 204 -10.04 -26.34 15.37
CA SER A 204 -10.45 -25.41 16.44
C SER A 204 -10.73 -24.00 15.96
N ASP A 205 -10.50 -23.73 14.68
CA ASP A 205 -10.45 -22.39 14.14
C ASP A 205 -11.84 -22.10 13.59
N PHE A 206 -12.51 -21.10 14.14
CA PHE A 206 -13.88 -20.72 13.76
C PHE A 206 -14.14 -19.22 13.94
N HIS A 207 -13.20 -18.48 14.53
CA HIS A 207 -13.35 -17.07 14.83
C HIS A 207 -13.30 -16.24 13.54
N GLY A 208 -12.31 -16.46 12.66
CA GLY A 208 -12.13 -15.74 11.40
C GLY A 208 -13.33 -15.86 10.46
N THR A 209 -13.93 -17.05 10.37
CA THR A 209 -15.15 -17.27 9.58
C THR A 209 -16.33 -16.41 10.07
N ALA A 210 -16.52 -16.29 11.39
CA ALA A 210 -17.59 -15.50 11.99
C ALA A 210 -17.33 -13.99 11.93
N VAL A 211 -16.07 -13.57 12.09
CA VAL A 211 -15.61 -12.18 11.87
C VAL A 211 -15.92 -11.77 10.43
N MET A 212 -15.57 -12.63 9.47
CA MET A 212 -15.78 -12.38 8.05
C MET A 212 -17.26 -12.24 7.66
N GLY A 213 -18.14 -13.09 8.21
CA GLY A 213 -19.58 -12.93 7.98
C GLY A 213 -20.17 -11.66 8.56
N THR A 214 -19.59 -11.12 9.64
CA THR A 214 -20.07 -9.87 10.25
C THR A 214 -19.84 -8.70 9.30
N LEU A 215 -18.76 -8.77 8.51
CA LEU A 215 -18.39 -7.70 7.60
C LEU A 215 -18.95 -7.88 6.19
N GLY A 216 -18.97 -9.09 5.64
CA GLY A 216 -19.20 -9.31 4.21
C GLY A 216 -19.98 -10.58 3.86
N ALA A 217 -20.84 -11.06 4.75
CA ALA A 217 -21.82 -12.09 4.36
C ALA A 217 -22.70 -11.59 3.21
N ASP A 218 -22.89 -12.44 2.19
CA ASP A 218 -23.55 -12.13 0.93
C ASP A 218 -25.04 -11.77 1.08
N ASN A 219 -25.56 -10.98 0.16
CA ASN A 219 -26.98 -10.62 0.06
C ASN A 219 -27.71 -11.56 -0.92
N ASN A 220 -27.91 -12.80 -0.49
CA ASN A 220 -28.56 -13.84 -1.31
C ASN A 220 -29.98 -14.23 -0.84
N GLY A 221 -30.48 -13.58 0.21
CA GLY A 221 -31.81 -13.83 0.75
C GLY A 221 -31.95 -15.13 1.56
N GLN A 222 -30.86 -15.72 2.06
CA GLN A 222 -30.89 -17.02 2.76
C GLN A 222 -30.78 -16.92 4.27
N SER A 223 -29.82 -16.18 4.81
CA SER A 223 -29.58 -16.13 6.26
C SER A 223 -29.25 -14.74 6.82
N VAL A 224 -27.97 -14.44 7.02
CA VAL A 224 -27.41 -13.20 7.55
C VAL A 224 -26.74 -12.42 6.43
N VAL A 225 -26.59 -11.11 6.59
CA VAL A 225 -25.88 -10.24 5.64
C VAL A 225 -24.78 -9.45 6.37
N GLY A 226 -23.69 -9.19 5.67
CA GLY A 226 -22.58 -8.36 6.15
C GLY A 226 -22.89 -6.87 6.07
N VAL A 227 -22.08 -6.05 6.72
CA VAL A 227 -22.14 -4.59 6.63
C VAL A 227 -21.82 -4.10 5.22
N ALA A 228 -20.80 -4.69 4.60
CA ALA A 228 -20.28 -4.39 3.28
C ALA A 228 -20.35 -5.67 2.42
N PHE A 229 -21.58 -6.09 2.13
CA PHE A 229 -21.89 -7.39 1.53
C PHE A 229 -21.48 -7.55 0.05
N ASP A 230 -20.98 -6.51 -0.61
CA ASP A 230 -20.41 -6.56 -1.97
C ASP A 230 -18.89 -6.29 -1.98
N SER A 231 -18.22 -6.24 -0.82
CA SER A 231 -16.76 -6.10 -0.73
C SER A 231 -16.02 -7.38 -1.08
N GLU A 232 -14.78 -7.23 -1.54
CA GLU A 232 -13.87 -8.34 -1.77
C GLU A 232 -13.19 -8.74 -0.45
N LEU A 233 -13.32 -10.00 -0.04
CA LEU A 233 -12.84 -10.49 1.26
C LEU A 233 -11.57 -11.31 1.08
N ILE A 234 -10.52 -10.91 1.80
CA ILE A 234 -9.23 -11.58 1.83
C ILE A 234 -9.04 -12.18 3.23
N GLY A 235 -8.77 -13.48 3.31
CA GLY A 235 -8.47 -14.13 4.58
C GLY A 235 -6.97 -14.28 4.77
N ILE A 236 -6.45 -13.73 5.88
CA ILE A 236 -5.06 -13.93 6.30
C ILE A 236 -5.08 -14.75 7.58
N ARG A 237 -4.58 -15.97 7.53
CA ARG A 237 -4.65 -16.94 8.63
C ARG A 237 -3.38 -16.93 9.47
N ARG A 238 -3.53 -17.00 10.80
CA ARG A 238 -2.48 -17.37 11.77
C ARG A 238 -2.96 -18.46 12.72
N THR A 239 -2.05 -19.24 13.28
CA THR A 239 -2.35 -20.10 14.44
C THR A 239 -2.16 -19.35 15.76
N TYR A 240 -2.90 -19.77 16.79
CA TYR A 240 -2.77 -19.25 18.17
C TYR A 240 -2.25 -20.33 19.14
N ASP A 241 -1.42 -21.24 18.64
CA ASP A 241 -0.90 -22.41 19.37
C ASP A 241 0.40 -22.14 20.16
N GLY A 242 0.91 -20.90 20.08
CA GLY A 242 2.14 -20.46 20.74
C GLY A 242 3.42 -20.70 19.93
N ASN A 243 3.32 -21.21 18.70
CA ASN A 243 4.44 -21.34 17.76
C ASN A 243 4.57 -20.12 16.82
N THR A 244 3.55 -19.28 16.70
CA THR A 244 3.56 -18.06 15.87
C THR A 244 4.24 -16.89 16.58
N GLY A 245 5.09 -16.17 15.86
CA GLY A 245 5.88 -15.04 16.39
C GLY A 245 5.49 -13.68 15.81
N PHE A 246 6.29 -12.65 16.13
CA PHE A 246 6.15 -11.34 15.48
C PHE A 246 6.51 -11.37 13.99
N ALA A 247 7.25 -12.38 13.52
CA ALA A 247 7.60 -12.55 12.10
C ALA A 247 6.34 -12.78 11.24
N ASP A 248 5.48 -13.71 11.64
CA ASP A 248 4.20 -14.00 10.99
C ASP A 248 3.29 -12.75 10.97
N GLU A 249 3.36 -11.92 12.02
CA GLU A 249 2.63 -10.65 12.07
C GLU A 249 3.19 -9.63 11.08
N VAL A 250 4.51 -9.51 10.96
CA VAL A 250 5.17 -8.66 9.94
C VAL A 250 4.79 -9.13 8.53
N GLU A 251 4.90 -10.43 8.27
CA GLU A 251 4.57 -11.04 6.98
C GLU A 251 3.09 -10.81 6.61
N ALA A 252 2.17 -11.00 7.55
CA ALA A 252 0.75 -10.73 7.34
C ALA A 252 0.51 -9.28 6.92
N PHE A 253 1.10 -8.29 7.61
CA PHE A 253 0.90 -6.88 7.26
C PHE A 253 1.61 -6.47 5.97
N GLN A 254 2.72 -7.13 5.60
CA GLN A 254 3.32 -6.99 4.28
C GLN A 254 2.40 -7.53 3.19
N TYR A 255 1.77 -8.68 3.41
CA TYR A 255 0.80 -9.27 2.49
C TYR A 255 -0.47 -8.42 2.35
N VAL A 256 -0.98 -7.81 3.42
CA VAL A 256 -2.07 -6.82 3.35
C VAL A 256 -1.73 -5.70 2.37
N ARG A 257 -0.47 -5.25 2.36
CA ARG A 257 -0.01 -4.20 1.45
C ARG A 257 0.09 -4.69 -0.01
N THR A 258 0.68 -5.86 -0.25
CA THR A 258 0.91 -6.39 -1.61
C THR A 258 -0.38 -6.91 -2.26
N SER A 259 -1.33 -7.44 -1.48
CA SER A 259 -2.68 -7.80 -1.96
C SER A 259 -3.56 -6.60 -2.35
N GLY A 260 -3.09 -5.37 -2.11
CA GLY A 260 -3.83 -4.15 -2.41
C GLY A 260 -5.04 -3.94 -1.51
N SER A 261 -5.00 -4.42 -0.26
CA SER A 261 -6.12 -4.31 0.67
C SER A 261 -6.36 -2.86 1.13
N ASP A 262 -7.61 -2.39 1.03
CA ASP A 262 -8.01 -1.05 1.46
C ASP A 262 -8.18 -0.96 2.98
N VAL A 263 -8.67 -2.03 3.58
CA VAL A 263 -8.95 -2.15 5.01
C VAL A 263 -8.34 -3.45 5.54
N VAL A 264 -7.73 -3.41 6.72
CA VAL A 264 -7.35 -4.62 7.46
C VAL A 264 -8.07 -4.67 8.80
N ASN A 265 -8.80 -5.77 9.02
CA ASN A 265 -9.47 -6.08 10.26
C ASN A 265 -8.62 -6.99 11.14
N ASN A 266 -8.39 -6.56 12.38
CA ASN A 266 -7.65 -7.32 13.39
C ASN A 266 -8.54 -7.51 14.62
N SER A 267 -9.18 -8.68 14.67
CA SER A 267 -10.11 -9.03 15.76
C SER A 267 -9.42 -9.79 16.90
N TRP A 268 -8.14 -9.49 17.11
CA TRP A 268 -7.21 -10.06 18.09
C TRP A 268 -6.37 -8.96 18.74
N GLY A 269 -5.57 -9.30 19.76
CA GLY A 269 -4.70 -8.34 20.45
C GLY A 269 -3.90 -8.99 21.59
N SER A 270 -3.09 -8.19 22.29
CA SER A 270 -2.28 -8.68 23.41
C SER A 270 -3.11 -8.84 24.68
N THR A 271 -2.94 -9.96 25.37
CA THR A 271 -3.56 -10.20 26.69
C THR A 271 -2.68 -9.76 27.86
N MET A 272 -1.43 -9.36 27.59
CA MET A 272 -0.47 -8.94 28.61
C MET A 272 -0.26 -7.42 28.53
N ALA A 273 -0.64 -6.72 29.60
CA ALA A 273 -0.38 -5.29 29.72
C ALA A 273 1.12 -5.00 29.61
N PHE A 274 1.47 -4.06 28.74
CA PHE A 274 2.84 -3.69 28.34
C PHE A 274 3.64 -4.82 27.66
N GLY A 275 2.98 -5.87 27.17
CA GLY A 275 3.62 -7.00 26.48
C GLY A 275 4.19 -6.64 25.12
N THR A 276 3.53 -5.73 24.41
CA THR A 276 3.98 -5.08 23.15
C THR A 276 4.58 -3.73 23.50
N ASN A 277 5.80 -3.39 23.07
CA ASN A 277 6.43 -2.11 23.43
C ASN A 277 7.17 -1.46 22.26
N ALA A 278 6.69 -0.30 21.81
CA ALA A 278 7.25 0.47 20.71
C ALA A 278 8.64 1.09 20.98
N LEU A 279 9.11 1.08 22.23
CA LEU A 279 10.38 1.69 22.64
C LEU A 279 11.53 0.69 22.79
N ILE A 280 11.31 -0.59 22.52
CA ILE A 280 12.31 -1.65 22.71
C ILE A 280 12.54 -2.37 21.39
N ASN A 281 13.79 -2.37 20.93
CA ASN A 281 14.24 -3.05 19.72
C ASN A 281 15.18 -4.21 20.12
N TYR A 282 14.77 -5.43 19.80
CA TYR A 282 15.50 -6.68 19.97
C TYR A 282 16.21 -7.07 18.66
N PHE A 283 17.16 -8.02 18.76
CA PHE A 283 17.70 -8.65 17.55
C PHE A 283 16.70 -9.71 17.03
N GLY A 284 16.04 -9.43 15.89
CA GLY A 284 15.02 -10.27 15.24
C GLY A 284 13.60 -9.70 15.39
N ALA A 285 12.63 -10.26 14.65
CA ALA A 285 11.26 -9.76 14.59
C ALA A 285 10.62 -9.53 15.97
N ASP A 286 10.17 -8.29 16.18
CA ASP A 286 9.58 -7.81 17.42
C ASP A 286 8.44 -6.81 17.18
N THR A 287 7.90 -6.24 18.27
CA THR A 287 6.82 -5.24 18.17
C THR A 287 7.21 -4.02 17.34
N THR A 288 8.47 -3.59 17.32
CA THR A 288 8.88 -2.41 16.53
C THR A 288 8.83 -2.66 15.04
N GLU A 289 9.12 -3.88 14.58
CA GLU A 289 8.97 -4.28 13.17
C GLU A 289 7.49 -4.35 12.77
N VAL A 290 6.62 -4.94 13.61
CA VAL A 290 5.16 -4.94 13.36
C VAL A 290 4.60 -3.51 13.28
N LEU A 291 5.02 -2.62 14.18
CA LEU A 291 4.60 -1.22 14.16
C LEU A 291 5.19 -0.44 12.98
N ALA A 292 6.35 -0.85 12.45
CA ALA A 292 6.88 -0.29 11.20
C ALA A 292 5.99 -0.68 10.02
N GLU A 293 5.44 -1.88 9.99
CA GLU A 293 4.47 -2.25 8.95
C GLU A 293 3.15 -1.49 9.08
N PHE A 294 2.72 -1.11 10.29
CA PHE A 294 1.58 -0.18 10.41
C PHE A 294 1.86 1.16 9.72
N VAL A 295 3.08 1.68 9.85
CA VAL A 295 3.51 2.89 9.15
C VAL A 295 3.52 2.67 7.64
N ASN A 296 4.05 1.54 7.16
CA ASN A 296 4.07 1.21 5.74
C ASN A 296 2.66 1.11 5.16
N LEU A 297 1.72 0.49 5.87
CA LEU A 297 0.32 0.38 5.46
C LEU A 297 -0.34 1.76 5.30
N VAL A 298 -0.16 2.66 6.27
CA VAL A 298 -0.77 4.01 6.18
C VAL A 298 -0.01 4.96 5.24
N ASN A 299 1.25 4.66 4.91
CA ASN A 299 2.08 5.48 4.03
C ASN A 299 2.03 5.04 2.56
N LEU A 300 2.05 3.74 2.30
CA LEU A 300 2.20 3.17 0.96
C LEU A 300 0.91 2.48 0.47
N GLY A 301 0.09 1.99 1.40
CA GLY A 301 -1.18 1.34 1.07
C GLY A 301 -2.10 2.25 0.26
N ARG A 302 -2.95 1.65 -0.58
CA ARG A 302 -3.92 2.36 -1.44
C ARG A 302 -3.27 3.50 -2.27
N GLY A 303 -2.09 3.25 -2.85
CA GLY A 303 -1.37 4.24 -3.66
C GLY A 303 -0.90 5.48 -2.89
N GLY A 304 -0.73 5.37 -1.56
CA GLY A 304 -0.32 6.48 -0.69
C GLY A 304 -1.46 7.19 0.05
N LEU A 305 -2.72 6.77 -0.17
CA LEU A 305 -3.86 7.20 0.65
C LEU A 305 -3.84 6.55 2.05
N GLY A 306 -3.22 5.38 2.15
CA GLY A 306 -3.06 4.61 3.38
C GLY A 306 -4.19 3.60 3.60
N THR A 307 -3.82 2.35 3.88
CA THR A 307 -4.74 1.28 4.30
C THR A 307 -5.30 1.60 5.69
N SER A 308 -6.61 1.46 5.87
CA SER A 308 -7.25 1.63 7.19
C SER A 308 -7.03 0.41 8.08
N ILE A 309 -6.35 0.59 9.20
CA ILE A 309 -6.03 -0.49 10.15
C ILE A 309 -7.02 -0.46 11.31
N VAL A 310 -7.81 -1.52 11.49
CA VAL A 310 -8.85 -1.60 12.54
C VAL A 310 -8.48 -2.68 13.55
N PHE A 311 -8.53 -2.34 14.84
CA PHE A 311 -8.25 -3.27 15.94
C PHE A 311 -9.40 -3.32 16.95
N ALA A 312 -9.71 -4.52 17.44
CA ALA A 312 -10.59 -4.70 18.59
C ALA A 312 -9.94 -4.13 19.86
N ALA A 313 -10.70 -3.41 20.70
CA ALA A 313 -10.19 -2.89 21.98
C ALA A 313 -9.81 -3.98 23.00
N GLY A 314 -10.27 -5.22 22.80
CA GLY A 314 -10.06 -6.33 23.71
C GLY A 314 -11.25 -6.59 24.66
N ASN A 315 -11.19 -7.73 25.35
CA ASN A 315 -12.33 -8.31 26.08
C ASN A 315 -12.05 -8.49 27.59
N SER A 316 -11.16 -7.67 28.16
CA SER A 316 -10.57 -7.90 29.48
C SER A 316 -10.88 -6.83 30.53
N ARG A 317 -12.03 -6.14 30.42
CA ARG A 317 -12.50 -5.17 31.44
C ARG A 317 -12.51 -5.74 32.85
N ALA A 318 -13.01 -6.96 33.04
CA ALA A 318 -13.06 -7.61 34.35
C ALA A 318 -11.67 -7.91 34.95
N GLN A 319 -10.63 -7.94 34.12
CA GLN A 319 -9.23 -8.05 34.55
C GLN A 319 -8.53 -6.70 34.66
N TYR A 320 -9.26 -5.58 34.53
CA TYR A 320 -8.75 -4.21 34.59
C TYR A 320 -7.69 -3.95 33.50
N ALA A 321 -7.86 -4.59 32.34
CA ALA A 321 -7.06 -4.26 31.16
C ALA A 321 -7.36 -2.84 30.71
N ASN A 322 -6.42 -2.25 29.96
CA ASN A 322 -6.58 -0.93 29.38
C ASN A 322 -5.94 -0.91 27.98
N THR A 323 -6.66 -0.36 26.99
CA THR A 323 -6.21 -0.34 25.58
C THR A 323 -4.89 0.39 25.39
N ASN A 324 -4.59 1.38 26.22
CA ASN A 324 -3.32 2.11 26.18
C ASN A 324 -2.10 1.28 26.63
N THR A 325 -2.31 0.07 27.14
CA THR A 325 -1.23 -0.84 27.58
C THR A 325 -0.89 -1.91 26.55
N ASP A 326 -1.48 -1.84 25.36
CA ASP A 326 -1.18 -2.67 24.20
C ASP A 326 -0.85 -1.73 23.03
N ASN A 327 0.38 -1.77 22.50
CA ASN A 327 0.84 -0.88 21.43
C ASN A 327 0.25 -1.19 20.06
N TYR A 328 -0.48 -2.30 19.89
CA TYR A 328 -1.35 -2.47 18.73
C TYR A 328 -2.55 -1.54 18.83
N SER A 329 -3.43 -1.73 19.84
CA SER A 329 -4.61 -0.87 20.04
C SER A 329 -4.28 0.58 20.45
N ASN A 330 -3.06 0.85 20.92
CA ASN A 330 -2.60 2.19 21.28
C ASN A 330 -1.86 2.90 20.14
N SER A 331 -1.63 2.26 18.99
CA SER A 331 -0.97 2.90 17.85
C SER A 331 -1.79 4.12 17.36
N PRO A 332 -1.15 5.24 16.96
CA PRO A 332 -1.88 6.38 16.41
C PRO A 332 -2.43 6.11 15.01
N TYR A 333 -1.93 5.06 14.35
CA TYR A 333 -2.28 4.69 12.97
C TYR A 333 -3.50 3.77 12.91
N VAL A 334 -3.98 3.27 14.05
CA VAL A 334 -5.08 2.32 14.11
C VAL A 334 -6.39 2.94 14.60
N ILE A 335 -7.49 2.34 14.17
CA ILE A 335 -8.84 2.59 14.65
C ILE A 335 -9.16 1.52 15.69
N THR A 336 -9.09 1.90 16.97
CA THR A 336 -9.40 1.01 18.09
C THR A 336 -10.88 1.06 18.44
N VAL A 337 -11.53 -0.11 18.44
CA VAL A 337 -12.99 -0.23 18.48
C VAL A 337 -13.50 -0.89 19.77
N GLY A 338 -14.30 -0.14 20.55
CA GLY A 338 -15.03 -0.64 21.72
C GLY A 338 -16.36 -1.35 21.35
N ALA A 339 -16.96 -2.07 22.31
CA ALA A 339 -18.15 -2.89 22.06
C ALA A 339 -19.38 -2.48 22.90
N THR A 340 -20.52 -2.30 22.23
CA THR A 340 -21.83 -2.04 22.87
C THR A 340 -22.77 -3.24 22.77
N ASP A 341 -23.84 -3.22 23.58
CA ASP A 341 -24.91 -4.22 23.57
C ASP A 341 -26.22 -3.68 22.96
N SER A 342 -27.22 -4.57 22.81
CA SER A 342 -28.51 -4.20 22.22
C SER A 342 -29.32 -3.16 23.01
N ASN A 343 -28.94 -2.88 24.26
CA ASN A 343 -29.56 -1.85 25.07
C ASN A 343 -28.90 -0.47 24.88
N GLY A 344 -27.87 -0.38 24.02
CA GLY A 344 -27.08 0.82 23.84
C GLY A 344 -26.19 1.09 25.05
N THR A 345 -25.77 0.05 25.77
CA THR A 345 -24.85 0.16 26.92
C THR A 345 -23.49 -0.42 26.53
N ILE A 346 -22.43 0.00 27.21
CA ILE A 346 -21.11 -0.62 27.02
C ILE A 346 -21.16 -2.09 27.45
N SER A 347 -20.53 -2.97 26.66
CA SER A 347 -20.47 -4.38 27.01
C SER A 347 -19.54 -4.60 28.20
N ASP A 348 -19.96 -5.42 29.17
CA ASP A 348 -19.20 -5.74 30.40
C ASP A 348 -17.77 -6.27 30.17
N PHE A 349 -17.47 -6.76 28.96
CA PHE A 349 -16.14 -7.24 28.57
C PHE A 349 -15.27 -6.17 27.90
N SER A 350 -15.85 -5.11 27.33
CA SER A 350 -15.14 -4.15 26.47
C SER A 350 -14.05 -3.42 27.25
N THR A 351 -12.80 -3.64 26.90
CA THR A 351 -11.64 -3.01 27.56
C THR A 351 -11.68 -1.49 27.36
N PRO A 352 -11.55 -0.67 28.42
CA PRO A 352 -11.52 0.79 28.32
C PRO A 352 -10.12 1.35 27.99
N GLY A 353 -10.06 2.59 27.50
CA GLY A 353 -8.84 3.41 27.46
C GLY A 353 -8.93 4.59 26.49
N ALA A 354 -7.98 5.52 26.62
CA ALA A 354 -7.92 6.79 25.86
C ALA A 354 -7.59 6.62 24.38
N SER A 355 -7.12 5.43 23.96
CA SER A 355 -6.82 5.14 22.55
C SER A 355 -8.06 4.76 21.72
N ILE A 356 -9.19 4.40 22.35
CA ILE A 356 -10.43 4.06 21.65
C ILE A 356 -10.87 5.26 20.81
N LEU A 357 -11.09 5.05 19.52
CA LEU A 357 -11.63 6.10 18.64
C LEU A 357 -13.15 6.06 18.64
N ILE A 358 -13.72 4.85 18.52
CA ILE A 358 -15.16 4.65 18.30
C ILE A 358 -15.61 3.31 18.88
N SER A 359 -16.91 3.12 19.03
CA SER A 359 -17.53 1.85 19.40
C SER A 359 -18.53 1.35 18.37
N ALA A 360 -18.71 0.04 18.33
CA ALA A 360 -19.75 -0.62 17.52
C ALA A 360 -20.45 -1.72 18.33
N PRO A 361 -21.60 -2.24 17.87
CA PRO A 361 -22.23 -3.40 18.48
C PRO A 361 -21.28 -4.59 18.56
N GLY A 362 -21.14 -5.22 19.73
CA GLY A 362 -20.26 -6.38 19.89
C GLY A 362 -20.85 -7.50 20.75
N SER A 363 -22.07 -7.36 21.25
CA SER A 363 -22.69 -8.34 22.16
C SER A 363 -23.96 -8.95 21.56
N GLY A 364 -23.97 -10.26 21.36
CA GLY A 364 -25.13 -10.96 20.81
C GLY A 364 -25.33 -10.70 19.32
N ILE A 365 -24.24 -10.66 18.56
CA ILE A 365 -24.19 -10.45 17.11
C ILE A 365 -24.52 -11.75 16.40
N TRP A 366 -25.38 -11.71 15.39
CA TRP A 366 -25.66 -12.86 14.53
C TRP A 366 -24.82 -12.75 13.26
N THR A 367 -24.07 -13.81 12.95
CA THR A 367 -23.14 -13.89 11.82
C THR A 367 -23.02 -15.35 11.35
N THR A 368 -22.24 -15.58 10.29
CA THR A 368 -21.85 -16.92 9.81
C THR A 368 -21.11 -17.70 10.90
N ASP A 369 -21.15 -19.01 10.78
CA ASP A 369 -20.39 -19.93 11.63
C ASP A 369 -19.84 -21.05 10.75
N ARG A 370 -18.88 -21.83 11.26
CA ARG A 370 -18.43 -23.00 10.51
C ARG A 370 -19.55 -24.01 10.35
N THR A 371 -19.69 -24.53 9.13
CA THR A 371 -20.83 -25.35 8.75
C THR A 371 -20.99 -26.58 9.65
N GLY A 372 -22.22 -26.91 10.00
CA GLY A 372 -22.54 -28.13 10.73
C GLY A 372 -22.26 -28.04 12.24
N ALA A 373 -21.19 -28.67 12.72
CA ALA A 373 -20.89 -28.76 14.17
C ALA A 373 -19.47 -28.31 14.52
N SER A 374 -18.77 -27.69 13.56
CA SER A 374 -17.38 -27.28 13.67
C SER A 374 -17.22 -25.86 14.22
N GLY A 375 -18.32 -25.13 14.38
CA GLY A 375 -18.36 -23.74 14.81
C GLY A 375 -18.74 -23.52 16.28
N TYR A 376 -19.10 -22.27 16.60
CA TYR A 376 -19.63 -21.87 17.91
C TYR A 376 -20.90 -22.64 18.30
N ALA A 377 -21.73 -22.99 17.33
CA ALA A 377 -22.97 -23.71 17.53
C ALA A 377 -23.18 -24.80 16.46
N ALA A 378 -24.22 -25.62 16.66
CA ALA A 378 -24.65 -26.53 15.60
C ALA A 378 -25.50 -25.74 14.58
N GLY A 379 -24.99 -25.59 13.36
CA GLY A 379 -25.58 -24.80 12.27
C GLY A 379 -24.49 -24.11 11.45
N ASP A 380 -24.92 -23.22 10.57
CA ASP A 380 -24.03 -22.43 9.69
C ASP A 380 -24.06 -20.93 10.08
N ILE A 381 -24.80 -20.59 11.14
CA ILE A 381 -24.85 -19.25 11.74
C ILE A 381 -24.82 -19.38 13.26
N ALA A 382 -24.25 -18.38 13.93
CA ALA A 382 -24.16 -18.35 15.39
C ALA A 382 -24.38 -16.96 15.97
N GLN A 383 -24.75 -16.94 17.25
CA GLN A 383 -24.74 -15.73 18.06
C GLN A 383 -23.41 -15.60 18.79
N VAL A 384 -22.68 -14.53 18.52
CA VAL A 384 -21.31 -14.29 19.01
C VAL A 384 -21.23 -13.01 19.85
N GLN A 385 -20.12 -12.85 20.56
CA GLN A 385 -19.87 -11.68 21.41
C GLN A 385 -18.37 -11.39 21.54
N GLY A 386 -18.02 -10.12 21.71
CA GLY A 386 -16.64 -9.63 21.85
C GLY A 386 -16.42 -8.33 21.08
N THR A 387 -15.39 -7.56 21.44
CA THR A 387 -14.87 -6.46 20.60
C THR A 387 -14.37 -6.96 19.25
N SER A 388 -14.04 -8.25 19.16
CA SER A 388 -13.78 -8.99 17.92
C SER A 388 -14.95 -8.98 16.91
N PHE A 389 -16.17 -8.64 17.34
CA PHE A 389 -17.31 -8.46 16.42
C PHE A 389 -17.74 -7.00 16.28
N ALA A 390 -17.15 -6.09 17.06
CA ALA A 390 -17.32 -4.65 16.88
C ALA A 390 -16.34 -4.11 15.83
N ALA A 391 -15.08 -4.57 15.85
CA ALA A 391 -14.06 -4.21 14.86
C ALA A 391 -14.49 -4.49 13.40
N PRO A 392 -15.00 -5.69 13.03
CA PRO A 392 -15.42 -5.97 11.64
C PRO A 392 -16.60 -5.11 11.19
N ILE A 393 -17.47 -4.69 12.11
CA ILE A 393 -18.55 -3.76 11.79
C ILE A 393 -17.98 -2.41 11.34
N VAL A 394 -17.00 -1.87 12.08
CA VAL A 394 -16.33 -0.63 11.69
C VAL A 394 -15.55 -0.80 10.39
N SER A 395 -14.86 -1.92 10.19
CA SER A 395 -14.19 -2.24 8.92
C SER A 395 -15.15 -2.21 7.72
N GLY A 396 -16.35 -2.78 7.88
CA GLY A 396 -17.39 -2.70 6.86
C GLY A 396 -17.89 -1.28 6.60
N VAL A 397 -18.11 -0.47 7.65
CA VAL A 397 -18.48 0.95 7.48
C VAL A 397 -17.42 1.73 6.72
N ILE A 398 -16.13 1.48 6.99
CA ILE A 398 -15.03 2.11 6.25
C ILE A 398 -15.08 1.72 4.77
N ALA A 399 -15.41 0.47 4.44
CA ALA A 399 -15.56 0.06 3.05
C ALA A 399 -16.73 0.78 2.35
N LEU A 400 -17.86 0.98 3.05
CA LEU A 400 -18.94 1.81 2.53
C LEU A 400 -18.49 3.27 2.28
N MET A 401 -17.63 3.82 3.15
CA MET A 401 -17.05 5.15 2.97
C MET A 401 -16.11 5.22 1.76
N TYR A 402 -15.27 4.20 1.54
CA TYR A 402 -14.36 4.16 0.39
C TYR A 402 -15.07 3.96 -0.95
N GLU A 403 -16.16 3.20 -1.01
CA GLU A 403 -17.01 3.17 -2.21
C GLU A 403 -17.65 4.55 -2.46
N ALA A 404 -18.08 5.24 -1.39
CA ALA A 404 -18.68 6.57 -1.50
C ALA A 404 -17.67 7.64 -1.92
N ASN A 405 -16.42 7.51 -1.50
CA ASN A 405 -15.32 8.41 -1.84
C ASN A 405 -13.97 7.65 -1.75
N SER A 406 -13.46 7.24 -2.90
CA SER A 406 -12.20 6.48 -2.98
C SER A 406 -10.96 7.34 -2.69
N GLU A 407 -11.08 8.67 -2.73
CA GLU A 407 -9.97 9.62 -2.53
C GLU A 407 -9.65 9.88 -1.05
N LEU A 408 -10.45 9.33 -0.11
CA LEU A 408 -10.20 9.47 1.32
C LEU A 408 -8.85 8.85 1.72
N GLY A 409 -8.03 9.63 2.40
CA GLY A 409 -6.87 9.13 3.12
C GLY A 409 -7.25 8.49 4.45
N TYR A 410 -6.35 7.69 5.03
CA TYR A 410 -6.63 6.97 6.28
C TYR A 410 -6.99 7.89 7.46
N ARG A 411 -6.48 9.14 7.47
CA ARG A 411 -6.78 10.13 8.53
C ARG A 411 -8.16 10.74 8.35
N ASP A 412 -8.57 10.99 7.10
CA ASP A 412 -9.92 11.44 6.78
C ASP A 412 -10.97 10.46 7.32
N VAL A 413 -10.71 9.15 7.18
CA VAL A 413 -11.57 8.09 7.72
C VAL A 413 -11.69 8.20 9.25
N GLN A 414 -10.59 8.41 9.96
CA GLN A 414 -10.62 8.56 11.43
C GLN A 414 -11.42 9.78 11.87
N GLU A 415 -11.27 10.91 11.18
CA GLU A 415 -12.02 12.13 11.47
C GLU A 415 -13.52 11.95 11.18
N ILE A 416 -13.88 11.40 10.02
CA ILE A 416 -15.28 11.18 9.64
C ILE A 416 -15.96 10.29 10.69
N LEU A 417 -15.33 9.17 11.07
CA LEU A 417 -15.88 8.28 12.10
C LEU A 417 -16.11 9.00 13.43
N ALA A 418 -15.18 9.86 13.86
CA ALA A 418 -15.34 10.65 15.07
C ALA A 418 -16.45 11.71 14.93
N TYR A 419 -16.55 12.36 13.77
CA TYR A 419 -17.55 13.41 13.51
C TYR A 419 -18.96 12.88 13.39
N THR A 420 -19.15 11.63 12.98
CA THR A 420 -20.47 11.04 12.76
C THR A 420 -20.93 10.09 13.86
N ALA A 421 -20.08 9.81 14.85
CA ALA A 421 -20.42 8.95 15.97
C ALA A 421 -21.64 9.45 16.77
N ARG A 422 -22.52 8.54 17.17
CA ARG A 422 -23.71 8.84 17.98
C ARG A 422 -23.43 8.71 19.47
N ASN A 423 -23.94 9.68 20.24
CA ASN A 423 -23.76 9.75 21.70
C ASN A 423 -25.07 9.48 22.46
N ASP A 424 -26.02 8.78 21.84
CA ASP A 424 -27.32 8.42 22.42
C ASP A 424 -27.31 7.10 23.22
N LEU A 425 -26.11 6.61 23.58
CA LEU A 425 -25.90 5.43 24.40
C LEU A 425 -26.43 5.63 25.83
N ASN A 426 -27.03 4.58 26.40
CA ASN A 426 -27.49 4.53 27.77
C ASN A 426 -26.30 4.30 28.70
N ASP A 427 -25.66 5.36 29.15
CA ASP A 427 -24.62 5.23 30.17
C ASP A 427 -25.21 5.23 31.58
N ALA A 428 -25.24 4.05 32.18
CA ALA A 428 -25.67 3.85 33.56
C ALA A 428 -24.67 2.97 34.31
N ASP A 429 -23.36 3.20 34.13
CA ASP A 429 -22.39 2.40 34.87
C ASP A 429 -22.51 2.65 36.39
N THR A 430 -22.72 1.55 37.11
CA THR A 430 -22.89 1.45 38.55
C THR A 430 -21.90 0.45 39.16
N VAL A 431 -20.88 0.00 38.42
CA VAL A 431 -20.04 -1.15 38.79
C VAL A 431 -18.54 -0.80 38.74
N VAL A 432 -18.05 -0.38 39.92
CA VAL A 432 -16.64 -0.37 40.41
C VAL A 432 -15.76 0.88 40.16
N ASN A 433 -16.04 1.90 40.98
CA ASN A 433 -15.10 2.57 41.90
C ASN A 433 -14.01 3.53 41.34
N VAL A 434 -14.32 4.82 41.57
CA VAL A 434 -13.50 6.06 41.63
C VAL A 434 -12.81 6.55 40.34
N ASP A 435 -13.56 7.43 39.65
CA ASP A 435 -13.13 8.54 38.76
C ASP A 435 -13.41 8.40 37.25
N ASP A 436 -14.14 7.37 36.80
CA ASP A 436 -14.71 7.34 35.43
C ASP A 436 -16.04 8.11 35.40
N PHE A 437 -16.13 9.16 34.56
CA PHE A 437 -17.27 9.61 33.71
C PHE A 437 -17.34 11.12 33.44
N ASP A 438 -17.60 11.40 32.14
CA ASP A 438 -18.16 12.59 31.48
C ASP A 438 -17.40 13.93 31.53
N GLN A 439 -16.41 14.10 30.65
CA GLN A 439 -15.97 15.44 30.24
C GLN A 439 -16.62 15.82 28.90
N VAL A 440 -17.47 16.85 28.92
CA VAL A 440 -17.83 17.60 27.70
C VAL A 440 -16.57 18.35 27.28
N HIS A 441 -16.05 18.03 26.10
CA HIS A 441 -14.89 18.73 25.57
C HIS A 441 -15.44 20.01 24.92
N ASN A 442 -15.26 21.15 25.58
CA ASN A 442 -15.45 22.44 24.92
C ASN A 442 -14.21 22.67 24.05
N ALA A 443 -14.06 21.89 22.98
CA ALA A 443 -13.12 22.24 21.91
C ALA A 443 -13.44 23.67 21.51
N HIS A 444 -12.38 24.48 21.45
CA HIS A 444 -12.40 25.94 21.36
C HIS A 444 -13.68 26.56 20.76
N VAL A 445 -14.21 27.59 21.47
CA VAL A 445 -15.43 28.38 21.20
C VAL A 445 -15.50 29.05 19.80
N ASN A 446 -14.48 28.85 18.95
CA ASN A 446 -14.43 29.34 17.58
C ASN A 446 -14.71 28.28 16.50
N GLY A 447 -14.77 26.98 16.82
CA GLY A 447 -14.90 25.89 15.83
C GLY A 447 -16.28 25.23 15.72
N GLY A 448 -17.23 25.53 16.62
CA GLY A 448 -18.58 24.94 16.58
C GLY A 448 -18.68 23.42 16.84
N ARG A 449 -17.68 22.79 17.48
CA ARG A 449 -17.65 21.34 17.71
C ARG A 449 -17.73 21.01 19.21
N ASP A 450 -18.89 20.59 19.70
CA ASP A 450 -19.04 19.99 21.04
C ASP A 450 -18.81 18.47 20.91
N PHE A 451 -17.56 18.00 21.04
CA PHE A 451 -17.29 16.57 21.04
C PHE A 451 -17.49 15.96 22.43
N MET A 452 -18.24 14.86 22.47
CA MET A 452 -18.21 13.95 23.61
C MET A 452 -17.15 12.89 23.35
N PHE A 453 -16.29 12.65 24.33
CA PHE A 453 -15.33 11.58 24.29
C PHE A 453 -15.37 10.81 25.60
N SER A 454 -15.33 9.49 25.49
CA SER A 454 -15.32 8.55 26.61
C SER A 454 -14.19 7.55 26.46
N HIS A 455 -13.59 7.18 27.58
CA HIS A 455 -12.61 6.09 27.63
C HIS A 455 -13.28 4.71 27.43
N ASP A 456 -14.61 4.63 27.43
CA ASP A 456 -15.35 3.39 27.20
C ASP A 456 -15.80 3.22 25.75
N PHE A 457 -16.15 4.31 25.07
CA PHE A 457 -16.72 4.26 23.72
C PHE A 457 -16.11 5.22 22.70
N GLY A 458 -14.99 5.87 23.03
CA GLY A 458 -14.37 6.88 22.18
C GLY A 458 -15.35 8.03 21.94
N TYR A 459 -15.52 8.40 20.67
CA TYR A 459 -16.44 9.45 20.24
C TYR A 459 -17.92 9.05 20.18
N GLY A 460 -18.24 7.75 20.36
CA GLY A 460 -19.62 7.25 20.35
C GLY A 460 -19.80 5.93 19.60
N LEU A 461 -21.06 5.59 19.34
CA LEU A 461 -21.47 4.48 18.50
C LEU A 461 -21.33 4.86 17.01
N VAL A 462 -20.73 4.00 16.19
CA VAL A 462 -20.63 4.21 14.74
C VAL A 462 -22.01 4.33 14.08
N ASP A 463 -22.12 5.30 13.15
CA ASP A 463 -23.29 5.53 12.30
C ASP A 463 -22.85 5.48 10.84
N ALA A 464 -23.24 4.39 10.17
CA ALA A 464 -22.85 4.11 8.80
C ALA A 464 -23.45 5.12 7.82
N ALA A 465 -24.72 5.48 8.01
CA ALA A 465 -25.41 6.39 7.10
C ALA A 465 -24.81 7.79 7.18
N ALA A 466 -24.58 8.31 8.39
CA ALA A 466 -23.94 9.61 8.59
C ALA A 466 -22.49 9.63 8.08
N ALA A 467 -21.72 8.56 8.33
CA ALA A 467 -20.34 8.43 7.83
C ALA A 467 -20.25 8.48 6.30
N VAL A 468 -21.13 7.74 5.60
CA VAL A 468 -21.20 7.72 4.13
C VAL A 468 -21.62 9.09 3.58
N ARG A 469 -22.60 9.76 4.19
CA ARG A 469 -23.02 11.10 3.74
C ARG A 469 -21.88 12.11 3.86
N LEU A 470 -21.14 12.08 4.97
CA LEU A 470 -19.99 12.95 5.17
C LEU A 470 -18.86 12.64 4.19
N ALA A 471 -18.55 11.36 3.97
CA ALA A 471 -17.53 10.91 3.03
C ALA A 471 -17.73 11.48 1.62
N LYS A 472 -18.98 11.49 1.10
CA LYS A 472 -19.31 12.04 -0.23
C LYS A 472 -19.02 13.53 -0.39
N THR A 473 -19.08 14.28 0.70
CA THR A 473 -18.88 15.74 0.70
C THR A 473 -17.52 16.14 1.28
N TRP A 474 -16.69 15.15 1.61
CA TRP A 474 -15.35 15.37 2.13
C TRP A 474 -14.40 15.72 0.98
N THR A 475 -13.79 16.89 1.07
CA THR A 475 -12.91 17.42 0.02
C THR A 475 -11.44 17.50 0.44
N GLN A 476 -11.14 17.19 1.71
CA GLN A 476 -9.77 17.11 2.16
C GLN A 476 -9.20 15.73 1.82
N GLN A 477 -7.89 15.66 1.63
CA GLN A 477 -7.18 14.40 1.45
C GLN A 477 -6.00 14.37 2.41
N GLN A 478 -6.24 13.77 3.56
CA GLN A 478 -5.27 13.67 4.65
C GLN A 478 -4.65 12.27 4.69
N THR A 479 -3.37 12.22 4.37
CA THR A 479 -2.58 10.97 4.30
C THR A 479 -1.40 11.05 5.26
N TYR A 480 -0.57 10.00 5.26
CA TYR A 480 0.67 10.02 6.04
C TYR A 480 1.62 11.12 5.53
N GLY A 481 1.69 11.30 4.21
CA GLY A 481 2.53 12.32 3.57
C GLY A 481 2.14 13.77 3.91
N THR A 482 0.90 14.02 4.35
CA THR A 482 0.43 15.35 4.75
C THR A 482 0.46 15.59 6.27
N LEU A 483 0.74 14.55 7.06
CA LEU A 483 0.72 14.61 8.53
C LEU A 483 1.74 15.62 9.10
N GLN A 484 1.26 16.55 9.92
CA GLN A 484 2.11 17.49 10.64
C GLN A 484 2.39 17.00 12.06
N THR A 485 3.54 17.38 12.62
CA THR A 485 3.90 17.03 14.00
C THR A 485 4.48 18.19 14.79
N VAL A 486 4.10 18.28 16.08
CA VAL A 486 4.70 19.18 17.07
C VAL A 486 5.20 18.34 18.23
N ASN A 487 6.43 18.59 18.68
CA ASN A 487 7.05 17.82 19.75
C ASN A 487 7.40 18.71 20.94
N ALA A 488 7.23 18.19 22.15
CA ALA A 488 7.65 18.84 23.38
C ALA A 488 8.06 17.81 24.44
N SER A 489 8.97 18.16 25.34
CA SER A 489 9.45 17.22 26.37
C SER A 489 9.87 17.90 27.67
N ALA A 490 9.88 17.12 28.75
CA ALA A 490 10.39 17.54 30.04
C ALA A 490 11.11 16.38 30.75
N THR A 491 12.19 16.71 31.46
CA THR A 491 12.95 15.77 32.32
C THR A 491 12.89 16.21 33.79
N PRO A 492 11.70 16.17 34.41
CA PRO A 492 11.47 16.74 35.74
C PRO A 492 12.32 16.11 36.84
N ASN A 493 12.65 14.81 36.73
CA ASN A 493 13.30 14.02 37.78
C ASN A 493 12.58 14.15 39.14
N LEU A 494 11.25 14.02 39.13
CA LEU A 494 10.41 14.26 40.31
C LEU A 494 10.08 12.96 41.04
N THR A 495 10.54 12.84 42.28
CA THR A 495 10.35 11.65 43.11
C THR A 495 8.97 11.64 43.78
N LEU A 496 8.26 10.53 43.63
CA LEU A 496 7.00 10.21 44.31
C LEU A 496 7.31 9.91 45.80
N ASN A 497 7.11 10.91 46.67
CA ASN A 497 7.04 10.69 48.11
C ASN A 497 5.61 10.27 48.50
N ALA A 498 5.46 9.51 49.59
CA ALA A 498 4.26 8.77 50.05
C ALA A 498 2.92 9.55 50.27
N THR A 499 2.70 10.66 49.58
CA THR A 499 1.50 11.51 49.59
C THR A 499 0.75 11.52 48.24
N GLY A 500 0.75 10.41 47.50
CA GLY A 500 -0.33 9.97 46.60
C GLY A 500 -0.53 10.67 45.24
N THR A 501 -0.02 11.88 44.98
CA THR A 501 -0.22 12.57 43.67
C THR A 501 0.91 13.54 43.32
N PHE A 502 1.26 13.64 42.04
CA PHE A 502 2.26 14.55 41.49
C PHE A 502 1.82 15.12 40.12
N THR A 503 2.27 16.33 39.74
CA THR A 503 1.99 16.96 38.44
C THR A 503 3.24 17.55 37.78
N SER A 504 3.43 17.33 36.48
CA SER A 504 4.47 17.96 35.66
C SER A 504 3.81 18.73 34.52
N THR A 505 4.43 19.82 34.07
CA THR A 505 3.90 20.60 32.95
C THR A 505 4.90 20.79 31.82
N ILE A 506 4.39 20.90 30.61
CA ILE A 506 5.11 21.29 29.39
C ILE A 506 4.35 22.46 28.77
N ASN A 507 5.06 23.54 28.44
CA ASN A 507 4.48 24.65 27.68
C ASN A 507 4.83 24.49 26.20
N VAL A 508 3.83 24.28 25.36
CA VAL A 508 3.94 24.13 23.91
C VAL A 508 3.72 25.49 23.26
N ALA A 509 4.62 25.90 22.36
CA ALA A 509 4.59 27.24 21.76
C ALA A 509 3.94 27.29 20.37
N SER A 510 4.01 26.20 19.61
CA SER A 510 3.47 26.10 18.26
C SER A 510 2.06 25.52 18.28
N ASN A 511 1.26 25.93 17.29
CA ASN A 511 -0.09 25.42 17.04
C ASN A 511 -0.07 24.35 15.94
N ILE A 512 -0.77 23.26 16.21
CA ILE A 512 -1.29 22.26 15.27
C ILE A 512 -2.71 21.94 15.75
N GLU A 513 -3.65 21.73 14.83
CA GLU A 513 -4.95 21.13 15.15
C GLU A 513 -4.72 19.64 15.40
N ILE A 514 -5.01 19.19 16.62
CA ILE A 514 -4.65 17.86 17.09
C ILE A 514 -5.64 16.83 16.52
N GLU A 515 -5.11 15.72 16.02
CA GLU A 515 -5.87 14.48 15.77
C GLU A 515 -5.54 13.41 16.81
N LYS A 516 -4.25 13.22 17.09
CA LYS A 516 -3.74 12.23 18.05
C LYS A 516 -2.58 12.81 18.83
N ILE A 517 -2.36 12.31 20.05
CA ILE A 517 -1.19 12.66 20.87
C ILE A 517 -0.48 11.38 21.27
N LEU A 518 0.84 11.31 21.05
CA LEU A 518 1.71 10.29 21.63
C LEU A 518 2.44 10.81 22.86
N ILE A 519 2.50 9.98 23.89
CA ILE A 519 3.08 10.30 25.20
C ILE A 519 4.09 9.23 25.59
N ASN A 520 5.38 9.54 25.51
CA ASN A 520 6.44 8.66 26.02
C ASN A 520 6.68 8.96 27.49
N LEU A 521 6.61 7.96 28.37
CA LEU A 521 6.81 8.10 29.82
C LEU A 521 7.90 7.16 30.33
N VAL A 522 8.80 7.70 31.17
CA VAL A 522 9.79 6.92 31.92
C VAL A 522 9.59 7.14 33.42
N ILE A 523 9.05 6.13 34.09
CA ILE A 523 8.70 6.11 35.52
C ILE A 523 9.21 4.82 36.18
N PRO A 524 10.45 4.79 36.70
CA PRO A 524 10.85 3.75 37.65
C PRO A 524 9.90 3.73 38.85
N HIS A 525 9.20 2.62 39.09
CA HIS A 525 8.21 2.44 40.16
C HIS A 525 8.11 0.99 40.60
N ALA A 526 8.18 0.72 41.92
CA ALA A 526 8.21 -0.64 42.44
C ALA A 526 6.92 -1.47 42.17
N LYS A 527 5.80 -0.79 41.92
CA LYS A 527 4.50 -1.39 41.53
C LYS A 527 3.75 -0.47 40.57
N ALA A 528 4.16 -0.42 39.30
CA ALA A 528 3.55 0.51 38.34
C ALA A 528 2.03 0.29 38.10
N GLY A 529 1.48 -0.90 38.42
CA GLY A 529 0.04 -1.15 38.35
C GLY A 529 -0.79 -0.36 39.37
N ASP A 530 -0.18 0.25 40.39
CA ASP A 530 -0.85 1.13 41.36
C ASP A 530 -1.04 2.56 40.81
N LEU A 531 -0.46 2.88 39.64
CA LEU A 531 -0.48 4.22 39.07
C LEU A 531 -1.79 4.51 38.31
N VAL A 532 -2.30 5.72 38.48
CA VAL A 532 -3.26 6.36 37.59
C VAL A 532 -2.54 7.53 36.91
N ILE A 533 -2.61 7.59 35.58
CA ILE A 533 -1.86 8.54 34.77
C ILE A 533 -2.83 9.27 33.86
N SER A 534 -2.83 10.61 33.93
CA SER A 534 -3.67 11.45 33.08
C SER A 534 -2.88 12.57 32.42
N LEU A 535 -3.24 12.90 31.18
CA LEU A 535 -2.80 14.10 30.46
C LEU A 535 -3.94 15.11 30.45
N ILE A 536 -3.65 16.36 30.81
CA ILE A 536 -4.62 17.46 30.84
C ILE A 536 -4.18 18.54 29.84
N SER A 537 -5.06 18.90 28.92
CA SER A 537 -4.82 19.92 27.89
C SER A 537 -4.95 21.36 28.45
N PRO A 538 -4.49 22.37 27.70
CA PRO A 538 -4.66 23.78 28.07
C PRO A 538 -6.13 24.18 28.26
N ASP A 539 -7.05 23.54 27.53
CA ASP A 539 -8.49 23.78 27.58
C ASP A 539 -9.18 23.06 28.74
N GLY A 540 -8.43 22.17 29.42
CA GLY A 540 -8.86 21.49 30.65
C GLY A 540 -9.33 20.05 30.44
N THR A 541 -9.34 19.56 29.20
CA THR A 541 -9.65 18.18 28.84
C THR A 541 -8.66 17.21 29.49
N GLU A 542 -9.14 16.18 30.20
CA GLU A 542 -8.32 15.12 30.82
C GLU A 542 -8.47 13.77 30.08
N SER A 543 -7.37 13.28 29.52
CA SER A 543 -7.23 11.91 29.01
C SER A 543 -6.58 11.01 30.06
N ILE A 544 -7.25 9.95 30.50
CA ILE A 544 -6.73 8.94 31.44
C ILE A 544 -6.03 7.84 30.65
N LEU A 545 -4.69 7.90 30.64
CA LEU A 545 -3.82 6.98 29.89
C LEU A 545 -3.69 5.61 30.58
N VAL A 546 -3.76 5.58 31.92
CA VAL A 546 -3.73 4.33 32.70
C VAL A 546 -4.64 4.51 33.91
N ASN A 547 -5.56 3.56 34.12
CA ASN A 547 -6.48 3.54 35.26
C ASN A 547 -6.30 2.27 36.12
N ARG A 548 -5.18 2.19 36.86
CA ARG A 548 -4.84 1.15 37.86
C ARG A 548 -5.10 -0.32 37.44
N LEU A 549 -4.05 -1.04 37.03
CA LEU A 549 -4.14 -2.42 36.54
C LEU A 549 -4.14 -3.46 37.69
N SER A 550 -5.30 -3.94 38.18
CA SER A 550 -5.34 -5.01 39.23
C SER A 550 -6.67 -5.75 39.42
N ALA A 551 -6.66 -7.09 39.32
CA ALA A 551 -7.86 -7.92 39.15
C ALA A 551 -8.58 -8.52 40.38
N ASP A 552 -8.11 -8.42 41.64
CA ASP A 552 -8.64 -9.34 42.68
C ASP A 552 -8.85 -8.82 44.11
N GLY A 553 -8.73 -7.51 44.38
CA GLY A 553 -8.91 -7.02 45.74
C GLY A 553 -7.87 -7.52 46.76
N THR A 554 -6.80 -8.20 46.33
CA THR A 554 -5.56 -8.34 47.08
C THR A 554 -4.51 -7.37 46.52
N GLN A 555 -4.17 -6.39 47.33
CA GLN A 555 -3.26 -5.30 46.95
C GLN A 555 -1.86 -5.83 46.55
N GLY A 556 -1.54 -5.71 45.26
CA GLY A 556 -0.19 -5.44 44.76
C GLY A 556 0.74 -6.64 44.52
N SER A 557 0.43 -7.49 43.54
CA SER A 557 1.34 -8.54 43.04
C SER A 557 1.88 -8.32 41.62
N TYR A 558 1.36 -7.37 40.84
CA TYR A 558 1.89 -7.08 39.49
C TYR A 558 3.20 -6.29 39.61
N LYS A 559 4.32 -7.02 39.60
CA LYS A 559 5.62 -6.42 39.30
C LYS A 559 5.68 -6.26 37.80
N ILE A 560 5.41 -5.05 37.30
CA ILE A 560 5.69 -4.73 35.91
C ILE A 560 7.21 -4.71 35.78
N ASN A 561 7.75 -5.85 35.40
CA ASN A 561 9.03 -5.93 34.74
C ASN A 561 8.65 -6.22 33.29
N PRO A 562 8.47 -5.19 32.43
CA PRO A 562 7.99 -5.40 31.08
C PRO A 562 8.83 -6.49 30.39
N HIS A 563 10.15 -6.54 30.68
CA HIS A 563 11.06 -7.55 30.11
C HIS A 563 12.27 -7.90 31.02
N GLY A 564 12.08 -8.58 32.14
CA GLY A 564 13.21 -9.32 32.77
C GLY A 564 14.46 -8.55 33.25
N GLY A 565 14.45 -7.21 33.38
CA GLY A 565 15.59 -6.43 33.88
C GLY A 565 16.65 -6.01 32.84
N TYR A 566 16.32 -6.04 31.54
CA TYR A 566 17.24 -5.73 30.44
C TYR A 566 17.44 -4.22 30.13
N ASP A 567 16.52 -3.33 30.54
CA ASP A 567 16.56 -1.89 30.24
C ASP A 567 17.18 -1.02 31.36
N GLY A 568 17.71 -1.66 32.41
CA GLY A 568 18.25 -0.96 33.59
C GLY A 568 17.20 -0.32 34.51
N VAL A 569 15.90 -0.37 34.18
CA VAL A 569 14.79 0.10 35.01
C VAL A 569 14.23 -1.07 35.82
N ALA A 570 14.73 -1.21 37.05
CA ALA A 570 14.25 -2.26 37.96
C ALA A 570 12.83 -1.97 38.47
N ASN A 571 11.81 -2.45 37.74
CA ASN A 571 10.37 -2.22 37.94
C ASN A 571 9.94 -0.76 37.62
N GLY A 572 8.98 -0.57 36.70
CA GLY A 572 8.50 0.75 36.28
C GLY A 572 7.77 0.76 34.94
N ILE A 573 7.45 1.96 34.44
CA ILE A 573 6.91 2.23 33.09
C ILE A 573 8.03 2.84 32.24
N ASN A 574 8.31 2.24 31.09
CA ASN A 574 9.08 2.83 30.00
C ASN A 574 8.30 2.50 28.72
N TYR A 575 7.38 3.39 28.34
CA TYR A 575 6.30 3.04 27.42
C TYR A 575 5.78 4.26 26.66
N GLN A 576 5.26 4.02 25.45
CA GLN A 576 4.56 5.00 24.64
C GLN A 576 3.05 4.79 24.76
N PHE A 577 2.34 5.80 25.23
CA PHE A 577 0.89 5.88 25.26
C PHE A 577 0.37 6.77 24.13
N SER A 578 -0.92 6.67 23.81
CA SER A 578 -1.61 7.58 22.92
C SER A 578 -2.95 8.04 23.52
N THR A 579 -3.53 9.09 22.94
CA THR A 579 -4.92 9.45 23.20
C THR A 579 -5.57 9.98 21.93
N SER A 580 -6.83 9.57 21.73
CA SER A 580 -7.72 10.08 20.70
C SER A 580 -8.55 11.27 21.19
N GLY A 581 -8.66 11.49 22.50
CA GLY A 581 -9.67 12.39 23.10
C GLY A 581 -9.44 13.89 22.91
N HIS A 582 -8.47 14.31 22.10
CA HIS A 582 -8.15 15.73 21.87
C HIS A 582 -8.34 16.17 20.41
N LEU A 583 -9.09 15.41 19.61
CA LEU A 583 -9.39 15.78 18.21
C LEU A 583 -9.96 17.20 18.12
N GLY A 584 -9.35 18.04 17.28
CA GLY A 584 -9.74 19.43 17.06
C GLY A 584 -9.22 20.44 18.09
N GLU A 585 -8.55 20.01 19.18
CA GLU A 585 -7.90 20.95 20.10
C GLU A 585 -6.61 21.51 19.50
N MET A 586 -6.24 22.75 19.87
CA MET A 586 -4.98 23.35 19.45
C MET A 586 -3.85 22.98 20.42
N SER A 587 -2.67 22.63 19.89
CA SER A 587 -1.55 22.18 20.73
C SER A 587 -0.91 23.24 21.62
N ALA A 588 -0.98 24.53 21.29
CA ALA A 588 -0.27 25.55 22.06
C ALA A 588 -0.90 25.78 23.44
N GLY A 589 -0.04 25.95 24.44
CA GLY A 589 -0.46 26.20 25.81
C GLY A 589 0.24 25.29 26.82
N THR A 590 -0.26 25.28 28.05
CA THR A 590 0.32 24.49 29.13
C THR A 590 -0.38 23.15 29.27
N TRP A 591 0.31 22.08 28.90
CA TRP A 591 -0.10 20.70 29.10
C TRP A 591 0.36 20.21 30.47
N THR A 592 -0.50 19.47 31.18
CA THR A 592 -0.23 18.96 32.53
C THR A 592 -0.32 17.44 32.58
N LEU A 593 0.77 16.76 32.90
CA LEU A 593 0.78 15.34 33.26
C LEU A 593 0.48 15.20 34.75
N LYS A 594 -0.55 14.43 35.11
CA LYS A 594 -0.96 14.11 36.48
C LYS A 594 -0.75 12.63 36.75
N ILE A 595 -0.02 12.30 37.80
CA ILE A 595 0.26 10.91 38.21
C ILE A 595 -0.18 10.73 39.66
N VAL A 596 -1.03 9.75 39.90
CA VAL A 596 -1.53 9.36 41.22
C VAL A 596 -0.99 7.96 41.53
N ASP A 597 -0.37 7.79 42.70
CA ASP A 597 -0.11 6.46 43.25
C ASP A 597 -1.25 6.12 44.20
N ALA A 598 -2.14 5.23 43.77
CA ALA A 598 -3.37 4.89 44.47
C ALA A 598 -3.13 4.07 45.75
N VAL A 599 -1.92 3.50 45.94
CA VAL A 599 -1.60 2.62 47.09
C VAL A 599 -0.34 3.08 47.79
N ALA A 600 -0.51 3.77 48.93
CA ALA A 600 0.61 4.28 49.73
C ALA A 600 1.57 3.17 50.19
N GLY A 601 2.88 3.35 49.95
CA GLY A 601 3.94 2.51 50.53
C GLY A 601 5.11 2.20 49.59
N ASN A 602 4.95 2.42 48.29
CA ASN A 602 6.02 2.34 47.29
C ASN A 602 6.35 3.76 46.79
N GLY A 603 7.59 3.98 46.35
CA GLY A 603 7.99 5.23 45.72
C GLY A 603 8.54 4.96 44.33
N GLY A 604 8.43 5.94 43.45
CA GLY A 604 9.05 5.96 42.13
C GLY A 604 9.50 7.36 41.75
N THR A 605 9.99 7.53 40.53
CA THR A 605 10.45 8.83 40.03
C THR A 605 9.95 9.03 38.62
N LEU A 606 9.33 10.18 38.32
CA LEU A 606 9.10 10.59 36.94
C LEU A 606 10.42 11.13 36.39
N SER A 607 11.12 10.31 35.60
CA SER A 607 12.41 10.65 35.00
C SER A 607 12.22 11.64 33.85
N SER A 608 11.38 11.28 32.89
CA SER A 608 11.10 12.05 31.69
C SER A 608 9.71 11.76 31.12
N TRP A 609 9.19 12.74 30.41
CA TRP A 609 8.03 12.56 29.54
C TRP A 609 8.10 13.47 28.31
N SER A 610 7.50 13.03 27.21
CA SER A 610 7.37 13.82 25.98
C SER A 610 5.96 13.73 25.41
N LEU A 611 5.59 14.75 24.65
CA LEU A 611 4.37 14.84 23.86
C LEU A 611 4.77 14.99 22.39
N GLN A 612 4.14 14.19 21.52
CA GLN A 612 4.14 14.38 20.09
C GLN A 612 2.69 14.53 19.64
N PHE A 613 2.35 15.72 19.18
CA PHE A 613 1.05 16.04 18.61
C PHE A 613 1.08 15.70 17.12
N LEU A 614 0.07 14.99 16.64
CA LEU A 614 -0.13 14.57 15.26
C LEU A 614 -1.41 15.25 14.75
N GLY A 615 -1.38 15.87 13.57
CA GLY A 615 -2.57 16.43 12.95
C GLY A 615 -2.30 17.42 11.81
N ASN A 616 -3.11 18.49 11.72
CA ASN A 616 -3.08 19.47 10.63
C ASN A 616 -2.49 20.83 11.03
N SER A 617 -1.81 21.49 10.09
CA SER A 617 -1.33 22.86 10.31
C SER A 617 -2.49 23.83 10.56
N ASP A 618 -2.28 24.76 11.48
CA ASP A 618 -3.18 25.90 11.73
C ASP A 618 -3.45 26.67 10.41
N SER A 619 -4.67 26.54 9.89
CA SER A 619 -5.10 27.03 8.58
C SER A 619 -6.09 28.17 8.74
N ALA A 620 -6.11 29.07 7.75
CA ALA A 620 -7.14 30.11 7.67
C ALA A 620 -8.44 29.57 7.04
N ASN A 621 -8.41 28.40 6.39
CA ASN A 621 -9.58 27.77 5.80
C ASN A 621 -10.15 26.76 6.80
N ASP A 622 -11.37 26.99 7.26
CA ASP A 622 -12.05 26.15 8.23
C ASP A 622 -13.15 25.30 7.60
N THR A 623 -13.35 24.08 8.11
CA THR A 623 -14.50 23.23 7.78
C THR A 623 -15.31 22.95 9.04
N TYR A 624 -16.53 23.49 9.10
CA TYR A 624 -17.45 23.32 10.20
C TYR A 624 -18.42 22.17 9.90
N VAL A 625 -18.23 21.02 10.53
CA VAL A 625 -19.08 19.83 10.36
C VAL A 625 -20.11 19.78 11.48
N PHE A 626 -21.40 19.61 11.13
CA PHE A 626 -22.50 19.48 12.07
C PHE A 626 -23.09 18.07 12.03
N ASN A 627 -23.36 17.50 13.21
CA ASN A 627 -23.89 16.14 13.36
C ASN A 627 -25.13 16.12 14.28
N ASP A 628 -25.73 14.94 14.43
CA ASP A 628 -26.97 14.77 15.17
C ASP A 628 -26.83 14.94 16.70
N ASN A 629 -25.60 15.11 17.20
CA ASN A 629 -25.33 15.43 18.60
C ASN A 629 -25.34 16.95 18.88
N LEU A 630 -25.64 17.78 17.88
CA LEU A 630 -25.67 19.23 18.00
C LEU A 630 -26.44 19.69 19.25
N SER A 631 -25.77 20.43 20.13
CA SER A 631 -26.32 20.90 21.39
C SER A 631 -26.14 22.41 21.56
N GLY A 632 -27.03 23.07 22.31
CA GLY A 632 -26.90 24.51 22.58
C GLY A 632 -27.09 25.42 21.36
N ASN A 633 -26.67 26.69 21.48
CA ASN A 633 -26.61 27.63 20.35
C ASN A 633 -25.14 27.87 20.02
N ILE A 634 -24.76 27.73 18.75
CA ILE A 634 -23.38 27.90 18.28
C ILE A 634 -23.21 29.31 17.72
N THR A 635 -22.02 29.89 17.92
CA THR A 635 -21.60 31.11 17.21
C THR A 635 -20.31 30.83 16.47
N ILE A 636 -20.34 30.97 15.15
CA ILE A 636 -19.18 30.82 14.27
C ILE A 636 -18.54 32.19 14.11
N THR A 637 -17.22 32.26 14.26
CA THR A 637 -16.43 33.46 14.02
C THR A 637 -15.18 33.09 13.23
N ASP A 638 -15.01 33.67 12.06
CA ASP A 638 -13.75 33.60 11.30
C ASP A 638 -13.29 35.01 10.87
N ALA A 639 -11.99 35.17 10.62
CA ALA A 639 -11.32 36.40 10.22
C ALA A 639 -10.91 36.46 8.73
N SER A 640 -10.67 35.34 8.06
CA SER A 640 -10.29 35.22 6.65
C SER A 640 -10.11 33.76 6.26
N GLY A 641 -10.52 33.35 5.06
CA GLY A 641 -10.32 31.98 4.62
C GLY A 641 -11.12 31.65 3.37
N THR A 642 -11.20 30.37 3.06
CA THR A 642 -12.29 29.77 2.29
C THR A 642 -12.93 28.73 3.19
N ASP A 643 -14.09 29.08 3.72
CA ASP A 643 -14.69 28.35 4.83
C ASP A 643 -15.90 27.54 4.37
N THR A 644 -16.09 26.39 5.00
CA THR A 644 -17.10 25.41 4.61
C THR A 644 -18.04 25.11 5.77
N LEU A 645 -19.34 25.23 5.55
CA LEU A 645 -20.35 24.63 6.43
C LEU A 645 -20.77 23.29 5.83
N ASN A 646 -20.66 22.21 6.61
CA ASN A 646 -21.06 20.88 6.17
C ASN A 646 -22.12 20.30 7.11
N PHE A 647 -23.35 20.19 6.59
CA PHE A 647 -24.51 19.63 7.28
C PHE A 647 -24.84 18.20 6.83
N SER A 648 -24.12 17.65 5.85
CA SER A 648 -24.40 16.34 5.26
C SER A 648 -24.56 15.18 6.25
N PRO A 649 -23.89 15.14 7.43
CA PRO A 649 -24.10 14.05 8.38
C PRO A 649 -25.51 14.02 9.00
N LEU A 650 -26.25 15.13 9.00
CA LEU A 650 -27.51 15.25 9.73
C LEU A 650 -28.61 14.33 9.18
N GLY A 651 -29.39 13.74 10.08
CA GLY A 651 -30.55 12.90 9.74
C GLY A 651 -31.84 13.66 9.39
N SER A 652 -31.76 14.98 9.14
CA SER A 652 -32.92 15.81 8.79
C SER A 652 -32.54 17.12 8.11
N GLY A 653 -33.48 17.68 7.32
CA GLY A 653 -33.26 18.92 6.58
C GLY A 653 -33.05 20.17 7.46
N VAL A 654 -32.28 21.12 6.92
CA VAL A 654 -31.81 22.35 7.55
C VAL A 654 -32.40 23.59 6.91
N THR A 655 -32.39 24.69 7.67
CA THR A 655 -32.66 26.04 7.14
C THR A 655 -31.42 26.91 7.33
N VAL A 656 -30.78 27.31 6.23
CA VAL A 656 -29.53 28.06 6.24
C VAL A 656 -29.73 29.44 5.64
N ASN A 657 -29.22 30.48 6.29
CA ASN A 657 -29.05 31.81 5.71
C ASN A 657 -27.62 32.29 5.93
N LEU A 658 -26.81 32.29 4.88
CA LEU A 658 -25.38 32.60 4.97
C LEU A 658 -25.09 34.03 5.46
N ASN A 659 -26.07 34.94 5.44
CA ASN A 659 -25.91 36.31 5.96
C ASN A 659 -26.16 36.44 7.48
N SER A 660 -26.87 35.49 8.09
CA SER A 660 -27.36 35.66 9.48
C SER A 660 -27.21 34.43 10.37
N GLY A 661 -27.00 33.24 9.81
CA GLY A 661 -26.94 31.98 10.53
C GLY A 661 -27.86 30.90 9.98
N ALA A 662 -27.80 29.72 10.59
CA ALA A 662 -28.58 28.54 10.24
C ALA A 662 -29.43 28.05 11.43
N THR A 663 -30.42 27.21 11.14
CA THR A 663 -31.19 26.44 12.11
C THR A 663 -31.19 24.98 11.68
N ALA A 664 -30.70 24.11 12.57
CA ALA A 664 -30.63 22.66 12.38
C ALA A 664 -31.05 21.97 13.69
N LEU A 665 -31.86 20.90 13.62
CA LEU A 665 -32.34 20.13 14.78
C LEU A 665 -33.00 20.99 15.91
N GLY A 666 -33.53 22.16 15.58
CA GLY A 666 -34.11 23.10 16.57
C GLY A 666 -33.09 23.98 17.30
N HIS A 667 -31.81 23.88 16.95
CA HIS A 667 -30.69 24.69 17.46
C HIS A 667 -30.35 25.84 16.51
N THR A 668 -29.90 26.97 17.07
CA THR A 668 -29.50 28.15 16.29
C THR A 668 -27.99 28.19 16.13
N ILE A 669 -27.51 28.27 14.90
CA ILE A 669 -26.11 28.50 14.54
C ILE A 669 -26.01 29.94 14.05
N THR A 670 -25.30 30.79 14.80
CA THR A 670 -25.14 32.21 14.47
C THR A 670 -23.83 32.41 13.73
N ILE A 671 -23.88 32.98 12.53
CA ILE A 671 -22.67 33.44 11.82
C ILE A 671 -22.37 34.87 12.31
N ALA A 672 -21.24 35.05 12.98
CA ALA A 672 -20.90 36.34 13.57
C ALA A 672 -20.57 37.39 12.50
N ASN A 673 -20.90 38.65 12.79
CA ASN A 673 -20.66 39.75 11.86
C ASN A 673 -19.17 39.91 11.52
N GLY A 674 -18.83 39.77 10.24
CA GLY A 674 -17.45 39.80 9.73
C GLY A 674 -16.94 38.45 9.24
N THR A 675 -17.63 37.36 9.60
CA THR A 675 -17.40 36.00 9.09
C THR A 675 -17.97 35.89 7.68
N VAL A 676 -17.22 35.29 6.77
CA VAL A 676 -17.68 34.94 5.42
C VAL A 676 -17.64 33.42 5.33
N ILE A 677 -18.63 32.83 4.66
CA ILE A 677 -18.67 31.40 4.36
C ILE A 677 -18.79 31.30 2.86
N GLU A 678 -17.87 30.59 2.22
CA GLU A 678 -17.82 30.41 0.78
C GLU A 678 -18.53 29.12 0.36
N ASN A 679 -18.39 28.04 1.14
CA ASN A 679 -18.88 26.72 0.77
C ASN A 679 -19.98 26.22 1.71
N LEU A 680 -20.97 25.56 1.15
CA LEU A 680 -22.06 24.92 1.90
C LEU A 680 -22.38 23.56 1.29
N TYR A 681 -22.34 22.53 2.13
CA TYR A 681 -22.95 21.23 1.86
C TYR A 681 -24.18 21.07 2.77
N ALA A 682 -25.35 20.95 2.16
CA ALA A 682 -26.59 20.68 2.88
C ALA A 682 -26.76 19.17 3.13
N THR A 683 -27.98 18.71 3.41
CA THR A 683 -28.29 17.35 3.82
C THR A 683 -28.88 16.52 2.67
N ASP A 684 -29.14 15.23 2.88
CA ASP A 684 -29.89 14.40 1.92
C ASP A 684 -31.42 14.50 2.12
N PHE A 685 -31.90 15.60 2.73
CA PHE A 685 -33.30 15.85 3.03
C PHE A 685 -33.71 17.23 2.55
N ASN A 686 -35.03 17.47 2.48
CA ASN A 686 -35.56 18.74 2.00
C ASN A 686 -35.01 19.96 2.78
N ASP A 687 -34.15 20.73 2.12
CA ASP A 687 -33.42 21.85 2.67
C ASP A 687 -33.94 23.20 2.18
N THR A 688 -33.72 24.23 2.99
CA THR A 688 -34.02 25.62 2.61
C THR A 688 -32.81 26.51 2.83
N VAL A 689 -32.19 26.95 1.75
CA VAL A 689 -30.96 27.75 1.77
C VAL A 689 -31.22 29.15 1.21
N THR A 690 -30.69 30.16 1.88
CA THR A 690 -30.58 31.54 1.40
C THR A 690 -29.11 31.91 1.32
N ASP A 691 -28.66 32.21 0.11
CA ASP A 691 -27.27 32.55 -0.16
C ASP A 691 -26.90 33.99 0.25
N GLY A 692 -25.61 34.26 0.31
CA GLY A 692 -24.97 35.47 0.81
C GLY A 692 -24.63 36.50 -0.27
N THR A 693 -23.53 37.21 -0.02
CA THR A 693 -22.99 38.25 -0.92
C THR A 693 -21.61 37.90 -1.52
N GLY A 694 -21.13 36.68 -1.25
CA GLY A 694 -19.83 36.17 -1.68
C GLY A 694 -19.88 35.55 -3.08
N ASN A 695 -18.82 34.83 -3.46
CA ASN A 695 -18.88 33.89 -4.58
C ASN A 695 -18.93 32.50 -3.95
N ASN A 696 -20.11 31.91 -3.91
CA ASN A 696 -20.43 30.77 -3.08
C ASN A 696 -20.50 29.47 -3.88
N MET A 697 -20.09 28.36 -3.27
CA MET A 697 -20.31 27.01 -3.78
C MET A 697 -21.29 26.30 -2.86
N ILE A 698 -22.48 25.98 -3.37
CA ILE A 698 -23.56 25.40 -2.59
C ILE A 698 -24.00 24.09 -3.25
N SER A 699 -23.88 23.00 -2.51
CA SER A 699 -24.45 21.70 -2.87
C SER A 699 -25.59 21.37 -1.91
N LEU A 700 -26.77 21.08 -2.45
CA LEU A 700 -27.98 20.85 -1.68
C LEU A 700 -28.20 19.38 -1.30
N GLY A 701 -27.46 18.44 -1.88
CA GLY A 701 -27.60 17.01 -1.56
C GLY A 701 -28.81 16.36 -2.24
N ALA A 702 -29.30 15.25 -1.69
CA ALA A 702 -30.58 14.69 -2.10
C ALA A 702 -31.75 15.42 -1.42
N GLY A 703 -32.96 15.38 -2.00
CA GLY A 703 -34.12 16.03 -1.39
C GLY A 703 -35.01 16.75 -2.39
N ASN A 704 -35.94 17.55 -1.89
CA ASN A 704 -36.65 18.53 -2.72
C ASN A 704 -36.35 19.89 -2.13
N ASP A 705 -35.29 20.49 -2.62
CA ASP A 705 -34.62 21.58 -1.95
C ASP A 705 -35.04 22.94 -2.51
N THR A 706 -34.89 23.96 -1.69
CA THR A 706 -35.21 25.34 -2.08
C THR A 706 -34.04 26.26 -1.78
N LEU A 707 -33.45 26.82 -2.84
CA LEU A 707 -32.38 27.80 -2.77
C LEU A 707 -32.88 29.19 -3.20
N THR A 708 -32.66 30.20 -2.36
CA THR A 708 -32.81 31.62 -2.76
C THR A 708 -31.44 32.16 -3.13
N ALA A 709 -31.26 32.49 -4.42
CA ALA A 709 -29.99 32.94 -4.97
C ALA A 709 -29.55 34.28 -4.39
N GLY A 710 -28.25 34.39 -4.11
CA GLY A 710 -27.61 35.51 -3.46
C GLY A 710 -27.17 36.59 -4.45
N THR A 711 -26.22 37.40 -4.00
CA THR A 711 -25.44 38.25 -4.91
C THR A 711 -24.04 37.69 -5.00
N GLY A 712 -23.48 37.52 -6.20
CA GLY A 712 -22.22 36.82 -6.29
C GLY A 712 -21.98 36.30 -7.69
N SER A 713 -20.91 35.55 -7.90
CA SER A 713 -20.84 34.62 -9.02
C SER A 713 -20.74 33.23 -8.43
N ASP A 714 -21.90 32.59 -8.33
CA ASP A 714 -22.08 31.44 -7.47
C ASP A 714 -22.16 30.14 -8.28
N THR A 715 -21.90 29.01 -7.61
CA THR A 715 -22.08 27.67 -8.17
C THR A 715 -23.07 26.93 -7.31
N TYR A 716 -24.20 26.53 -7.91
CA TYR A 716 -25.28 25.84 -7.23
C TYR A 716 -25.49 24.47 -7.85
N ASP A 717 -25.50 23.46 -7.00
CA ASP A 717 -25.88 22.10 -7.36
C ASP A 717 -27.11 21.67 -6.55
N GLY A 718 -28.20 21.36 -7.26
CA GLY A 718 -29.45 20.92 -6.64
C GLY A 718 -29.41 19.46 -6.19
N GLY A 719 -28.50 18.66 -6.75
CA GLY A 719 -28.36 17.25 -6.40
C GLY A 719 -29.56 16.41 -6.87
N ALA A 720 -30.02 15.49 -6.02
CA ALA A 720 -30.99 14.47 -6.41
C ALA A 720 -32.39 14.76 -5.85
N GLY A 721 -33.32 15.13 -6.73
CA GLY A 721 -34.75 15.10 -6.44
C GLY A 721 -35.53 16.11 -7.26
N ASN A 722 -36.25 17.03 -6.63
CA ASN A 722 -37.01 18.06 -7.37
C ASN A 722 -36.78 19.43 -6.75
N ASP A 723 -35.80 20.12 -7.31
CA ASP A 723 -35.15 21.24 -6.65
C ASP A 723 -35.55 22.57 -7.27
N THR A 724 -35.60 23.60 -6.42
CA THR A 724 -36.05 24.94 -6.80
C THR A 724 -35.02 26.00 -6.49
N VAL A 725 -34.53 26.70 -7.52
CA VAL A 725 -33.74 27.94 -7.38
C VAL A 725 -34.60 29.18 -7.59
N ILE A 726 -34.50 30.17 -6.70
CA ILE A 726 -35.35 31.37 -6.66
C ILE A 726 -34.52 32.64 -6.89
N TYR A 727 -34.91 33.40 -7.90
CA TYR A 727 -34.41 34.74 -8.22
C TYR A 727 -35.44 35.82 -7.91
N GLY A 728 -34.99 36.90 -7.25
CA GLY A 728 -35.86 37.99 -6.79
C GLY A 728 -36.41 38.91 -7.89
N THR A 729 -35.95 38.79 -9.13
CA THR A 729 -36.39 39.65 -10.24
C THR A 729 -36.91 38.86 -11.44
N VAL A 730 -37.45 39.55 -12.45
CA VAL A 730 -38.05 38.91 -13.63
C VAL A 730 -36.96 38.35 -14.56
N ILE A 731 -37.24 37.21 -15.22
CA ILE A 731 -36.28 36.51 -16.09
C ILE A 731 -35.64 37.39 -17.18
N GLY A 732 -36.35 38.42 -17.65
CA GLY A 732 -35.85 39.34 -18.68
C GLY A 732 -34.67 40.22 -18.24
N ASN A 733 -34.31 40.21 -16.95
CA ASN A 733 -33.10 40.83 -16.44
C ASN A 733 -31.88 39.92 -16.56
N TYR A 734 -32.05 38.62 -16.86
CA TYR A 734 -30.98 37.64 -16.89
C TYR A 734 -30.68 37.18 -18.31
N THR A 735 -29.41 36.88 -18.57
CA THR A 735 -28.95 36.16 -19.75
C THR A 735 -28.73 34.70 -19.38
N ILE A 736 -29.32 33.79 -20.14
CA ILE A 736 -29.16 32.35 -19.94
C ILE A 736 -28.17 31.81 -20.98
N GLU A 737 -27.20 31.03 -20.54
CA GLU A 737 -26.25 30.33 -21.40
C GLU A 737 -26.33 28.83 -21.13
N ASN A 738 -26.42 28.02 -22.18
CA ASN A 738 -26.44 26.57 -22.03
C ASN A 738 -25.00 26.06 -21.96
N ILE A 739 -24.64 25.40 -20.86
CA ILE A 739 -23.30 24.81 -20.68
C ILE A 739 -23.30 23.36 -21.15
N ASN A 740 -24.25 22.56 -20.68
CA ASN A 740 -24.42 21.16 -21.07
C ASN A 740 -25.90 20.71 -20.87
N ALA A 741 -26.13 19.39 -20.83
CA ALA A 741 -27.47 18.80 -20.71
C ALA A 741 -28.15 18.98 -19.34
N THR A 742 -27.42 19.34 -18.28
CA THR A 742 -27.94 19.50 -16.90
C THR A 742 -27.52 20.82 -16.25
N THR A 743 -26.66 21.61 -16.92
CA THR A 743 -26.10 22.86 -16.40
C THR A 743 -26.41 24.05 -17.30
N VAL A 744 -26.86 25.15 -16.67
CA VAL A 744 -27.01 26.46 -17.29
C VAL A 744 -26.20 27.50 -16.52
N ARG A 745 -25.81 28.57 -17.20
CA ARG A 745 -25.25 29.77 -16.57
C ARG A 745 -26.25 30.92 -16.66
N VAL A 746 -26.51 31.57 -15.54
CA VAL A 746 -27.47 32.67 -15.39
C VAL A 746 -26.70 33.93 -15.05
N THR A 747 -26.62 34.87 -15.98
CA THR A 747 -25.93 36.15 -15.80
C THR A 747 -26.94 37.27 -15.54
N ASP A 748 -26.82 37.98 -14.44
CA ASP A 748 -27.63 39.17 -14.17
C ASP A 748 -27.15 40.39 -14.97
N ASN A 749 -27.97 40.88 -15.89
CA ASN A 749 -27.65 42.04 -16.73
C ASN A 749 -27.88 43.40 -16.06
N ILE A 750 -28.49 43.43 -14.87
CA ILE A 750 -28.75 44.67 -14.10
C ILE A 750 -27.84 44.82 -12.88
N GLY A 751 -26.92 43.86 -12.66
CA GLY A 751 -25.71 44.03 -11.87
C GLY A 751 -25.87 43.86 -10.36
N GLN A 752 -26.78 43.02 -9.89
CA GLN A 752 -26.91 42.68 -8.47
C GLN A 752 -26.49 41.24 -8.16
N ASN A 753 -26.76 40.27 -9.04
CA ASN A 753 -26.56 38.85 -8.76
C ASN A 753 -25.40 38.20 -9.56
N GLY A 754 -24.50 38.99 -10.15
CA GLY A 754 -23.34 38.50 -10.93
C GLY A 754 -23.63 37.36 -11.92
N VAL A 755 -22.85 36.27 -11.87
CA VAL A 755 -22.87 35.17 -12.84
C VAL A 755 -22.93 33.82 -12.13
N ASP A 756 -24.09 33.17 -12.18
CA ASP A 756 -24.33 31.91 -11.48
C ASP A 756 -24.21 30.73 -12.43
N THR A 757 -23.59 29.64 -11.97
CA THR A 757 -23.58 28.35 -12.66
C THR A 757 -24.48 27.39 -11.88
N ILE A 758 -25.49 26.82 -12.55
CA ILE A 758 -26.57 26.09 -11.91
C ILE A 758 -26.71 24.72 -12.55
N SER A 759 -26.54 23.66 -11.77
CA SER A 759 -26.69 22.26 -12.17
C SER A 759 -27.79 21.56 -11.38
N ASN A 760 -28.42 20.56 -12.01
CA ASN A 760 -29.35 19.64 -11.35
C ASN A 760 -30.52 20.34 -10.61
N PHE A 761 -31.13 21.33 -11.27
CA PHE A 761 -32.39 21.94 -10.81
C PHE A 761 -33.51 21.70 -11.81
N GLU A 762 -34.66 21.23 -11.32
CA GLU A 762 -35.86 21.02 -12.13
C GLU A 762 -36.64 22.32 -12.31
N THR A 763 -36.65 23.18 -11.28
CA THR A 763 -37.49 24.39 -11.21
C THR A 763 -36.67 25.67 -11.00
N PHE A 764 -36.81 26.62 -11.93
CA PHE A 764 -36.22 27.96 -11.85
C PHE A 764 -37.32 29.00 -11.65
N ARG A 765 -37.34 29.68 -10.51
CA ARG A 765 -38.39 30.64 -10.15
C ARG A 765 -37.87 32.08 -10.26
N PHE A 766 -38.43 32.86 -11.18
CA PHE A 766 -38.12 34.29 -11.35
C PHE A 766 -39.33 35.16 -10.99
N ASN A 767 -39.24 35.95 -9.92
CA ASN A 767 -40.32 36.82 -9.43
C ASN A 767 -41.68 36.09 -9.33
N GLY A 768 -41.66 34.85 -8.82
CA GLY A 768 -42.84 34.01 -8.61
C GLY A 768 -43.37 33.27 -9.85
N VAL A 769 -42.62 33.25 -10.96
CA VAL A 769 -42.95 32.47 -12.17
C VAL A 769 -41.93 31.34 -12.35
N ASP A 770 -42.42 30.11 -12.54
CA ASP A 770 -41.60 28.90 -12.64
C ASP A 770 -41.29 28.54 -14.10
N TYR A 771 -40.05 28.12 -14.33
CA TYR A 771 -39.53 27.62 -15.59
C TYR A 771 -38.87 26.27 -15.35
N THR A 772 -39.16 25.31 -16.21
CA THR A 772 -38.46 24.01 -16.24
C THR A 772 -37.06 24.16 -16.82
N PHE A 773 -36.16 23.24 -16.54
CA PHE A 773 -34.83 23.22 -17.14
C PHE A 773 -34.85 23.27 -18.68
N ALA A 774 -35.75 22.51 -19.33
CA ALA A 774 -35.92 22.56 -20.78
C ALA A 774 -36.38 23.95 -21.30
N GLN A 775 -37.17 24.68 -20.53
CA GLN A 775 -37.56 26.05 -20.87
C GLN A 775 -36.41 27.04 -20.66
N MET A 776 -35.57 26.83 -19.65
CA MET A 776 -34.32 27.58 -19.48
C MET A 776 -33.39 27.36 -20.67
N GLN A 777 -33.21 26.11 -21.09
CA GLN A 777 -32.39 25.79 -22.26
C GLN A 777 -32.89 26.45 -23.55
N ALA A 778 -34.21 26.50 -23.75
CA ALA A 778 -34.81 27.14 -24.91
C ALA A 778 -34.61 28.67 -24.94
N LEU A 779 -34.30 29.29 -23.80
CA LEU A 779 -33.96 30.72 -23.69
C LEU A 779 -32.46 30.98 -23.87
N GLY A 780 -31.62 29.95 -23.70
CA GLY A 780 -30.16 30.07 -23.79
C GLY A 780 -29.63 29.97 -25.23
N ASN A 781 -28.60 30.75 -25.55
CA ASN A 781 -27.83 30.58 -26.77
C ASN A 781 -26.81 29.45 -26.58
N SER A 782 -26.66 28.57 -27.56
CA SER A 782 -25.55 27.60 -27.60
C SER A 782 -24.25 28.36 -27.80
N VAL A 783 -23.36 28.34 -26.81
CA VAL A 783 -22.00 28.86 -26.97
C VAL A 783 -21.22 27.82 -27.79
N ASP A 784 -20.69 28.20 -28.95
CA ASP A 784 -19.63 27.42 -29.61
C ASP A 784 -18.46 27.36 -28.61
N VAL A 785 -18.32 26.23 -27.91
CA VAL A 785 -17.46 26.13 -26.73
C VAL A 785 -16.02 26.35 -27.14
N THR A 786 -15.55 27.56 -26.86
CA THR A 786 -14.15 27.93 -26.74
C THR A 786 -14.09 28.96 -25.64
N ASP A 787 -14.32 28.52 -24.40
CA ASP A 787 -14.08 29.38 -23.25
C ASP A 787 -12.55 29.44 -23.06
N VAL A 788 -11.94 30.48 -23.62
CA VAL A 788 -10.54 30.81 -23.36
C VAL A 788 -10.51 31.71 -22.13
N VAL A 789 -10.11 31.15 -20.99
CA VAL A 789 -10.06 31.83 -19.69
C VAL A 789 -8.60 32.12 -19.32
N LEU A 790 -8.31 33.38 -19.04
CA LEU A 790 -7.07 33.79 -18.38
C LEU A 790 -7.38 34.27 -16.97
N LYS A 791 -6.74 33.65 -15.97
CA LYS A 791 -6.72 34.14 -14.57
C LYS A 791 -5.35 34.71 -14.22
N PHE A 792 -5.33 35.87 -13.57
CA PHE A 792 -4.11 36.58 -13.16
C PHE A 792 -4.03 36.68 -11.63
N GLY A 793 -2.82 36.61 -11.07
CA GLY A 793 -2.55 36.54 -9.62
C GLY A 793 -2.90 37.77 -8.78
N TRP A 794 -3.71 38.69 -9.32
CA TRP A 794 -4.32 39.83 -8.62
C TRP A 794 -5.83 39.91 -8.86
N GLY A 795 -6.47 38.78 -9.18
CA GLY A 795 -7.94 38.62 -9.19
C GLY A 795 -8.64 39.06 -10.49
N THR A 796 -7.90 39.44 -11.54
CA THR A 796 -8.52 39.72 -12.86
C THR A 796 -8.74 38.41 -13.62
N THR A 797 -9.93 38.21 -14.16
CA THR A 797 -10.24 37.12 -15.09
C THR A 797 -10.74 37.69 -16.41
N ILE A 798 -10.21 37.22 -17.54
CA ILE A 798 -10.70 37.59 -18.87
C ILE A 798 -11.17 36.32 -19.58
N ARG A 799 -12.43 36.33 -20.03
CA ARG A 799 -13.06 35.25 -20.79
C ARG A 799 -13.29 35.66 -22.24
N ASN A 800 -13.50 34.68 -23.12
CA ASN A 800 -13.92 34.89 -24.52
C ASN A 800 -13.05 35.90 -25.28
N ILE A 801 -11.72 35.76 -25.17
CA ILE A 801 -10.74 36.74 -25.68
C ILE A 801 -10.82 36.84 -27.22
N VAL A 802 -11.06 35.73 -27.89
CA VAL A 802 -11.33 35.62 -29.33
C VAL A 802 -12.58 34.77 -29.53
N SER A 803 -13.58 35.28 -30.23
CA SER A 803 -14.88 34.62 -30.44
C SER A 803 -15.23 34.38 -31.91
N GLY A 804 -14.43 34.91 -32.85
CA GLY A 804 -14.59 34.68 -34.29
C GLY A 804 -13.73 33.54 -34.88
N VAL A 805 -14.18 32.96 -35.99
CA VAL A 805 -13.49 31.90 -36.76
C VAL A 805 -12.13 32.36 -37.33
N THR A 806 -11.88 33.67 -37.42
CA THR A 806 -10.56 34.22 -37.78
C THR A 806 -10.39 35.57 -37.11
N GLU A 807 -9.61 35.61 -36.03
CA GLU A 807 -9.46 36.79 -35.20
C GLU A 807 -8.07 36.81 -34.55
N SER A 808 -7.45 37.98 -34.45
CA SER A 808 -6.23 38.16 -33.68
C SER A 808 -6.41 39.31 -32.72
N ARG A 809 -6.03 39.09 -31.46
CA ARG A 809 -6.16 40.07 -30.38
C ARG A 809 -4.90 40.11 -29.54
N THR A 810 -4.39 41.31 -29.31
CA THR A 810 -3.27 41.55 -28.40
C THR A 810 -3.82 42.23 -27.15
N LEU A 811 -3.52 41.68 -25.98
CA LEU A 811 -3.84 42.29 -24.69
C LEU A 811 -2.66 43.14 -24.23
N THR A 812 -2.93 44.37 -23.82
CA THR A 812 -1.93 45.30 -23.28
C THR A 812 -1.85 45.20 -21.76
N ALA A 813 -0.71 45.60 -21.19
CA ALA A 813 -0.52 45.58 -19.74
C ALA A 813 -1.56 46.42 -18.98
N ALA A 814 -2.07 47.48 -19.62
CA ALA A 814 -3.10 48.35 -19.07
C ALA A 814 -4.49 47.69 -19.04
N GLU A 815 -4.85 46.90 -20.06
CA GLU A 815 -6.11 46.14 -20.08
C GLU A 815 -6.13 45.02 -19.04
N LEU A 816 -4.96 44.53 -18.66
CA LEU A 816 -4.78 43.50 -17.63
C LEU A 816 -4.62 44.09 -16.22
N GLY A 817 -4.62 45.41 -16.07
CA GLY A 817 -4.49 46.08 -14.78
C GLY A 817 -3.11 45.94 -14.12
N LEU A 818 -2.05 45.60 -14.87
CA LEU A 818 -0.70 45.32 -14.35
C LEU A 818 -0.04 46.57 -13.73
N PRO A 819 0.12 46.63 -12.39
CA PRO A 819 0.75 47.79 -11.75
C PRO A 819 2.24 47.85 -12.10
N GLY A 820 2.70 48.94 -12.72
CA GLY A 820 4.12 49.18 -13.00
C GLY A 820 4.64 48.65 -14.35
N HIS A 821 3.78 48.06 -15.20
CA HIS A 821 4.17 47.56 -16.53
C HIS A 821 3.53 48.39 -17.66
N THR A 822 4.24 48.51 -18.80
CA THR A 822 3.74 49.17 -20.02
C THR A 822 4.08 48.34 -21.25
N GLY A 823 3.15 48.17 -22.21
CA GLY A 823 3.37 47.42 -23.45
C GLY A 823 2.37 46.29 -23.70
N ASN A 824 2.65 45.43 -24.69
CA ASN A 824 1.83 44.26 -25.04
C ASN A 824 2.19 43.08 -24.13
N ALA A 825 1.18 42.42 -23.56
CA ALA A 825 1.30 41.38 -22.55
C ALA A 825 1.14 39.97 -23.14
N ALA A 826 0.05 39.72 -23.87
CA ALA A 826 -0.23 38.43 -24.52
C ALA A 826 -0.86 38.62 -25.90
N GLN A 827 -0.66 37.66 -26.80
CA GLN A 827 -1.24 37.65 -28.13
C GLN A 827 -2.01 36.36 -28.37
N PHE A 828 -3.22 36.51 -28.90
CA PHE A 828 -4.12 35.45 -29.31
C PHE A 828 -4.32 35.52 -30.82
N THR A 829 -4.16 34.40 -31.50
CA THR A 829 -4.43 34.30 -32.95
C THR A 829 -5.22 33.05 -33.22
N ARG A 830 -6.51 33.23 -33.56
CA ARG A 830 -7.42 32.16 -33.95
C ARG A 830 -7.63 32.15 -35.46
N THR A 831 -7.56 30.97 -36.06
CA THR A 831 -8.01 30.67 -37.42
C THR A 831 -9.13 29.64 -37.37
N SER A 832 -9.62 29.20 -38.52
CA SER A 832 -10.62 28.13 -38.57
C SER A 832 -10.10 26.81 -37.99
N ASN A 833 -8.78 26.61 -37.99
CA ASN A 833 -8.16 25.32 -37.65
C ASN A 833 -7.09 25.43 -36.55
N SER A 834 -6.83 26.62 -36.01
CA SER A 834 -5.75 26.79 -35.03
C SER A 834 -6.01 27.89 -34.02
N LEU A 835 -5.46 27.74 -32.82
CA LEU A 835 -5.33 28.80 -31.82
C LEU A 835 -3.88 28.87 -31.33
N ALA A 836 -3.25 30.02 -31.51
CA ALA A 836 -1.94 30.32 -30.94
C ALA A 836 -2.06 31.36 -29.84
N VAL A 837 -1.46 31.06 -28.69
CA VAL A 837 -1.41 31.92 -27.51
C VAL A 837 0.06 32.14 -27.12
N THR A 838 0.50 33.40 -27.12
CA THR A 838 1.90 33.74 -26.83
C THR A 838 1.99 34.83 -25.76
N ASN A 839 2.74 34.57 -24.70
CA ASN A 839 3.15 35.60 -23.74
C ASN A 839 4.28 36.45 -24.35
N LEU A 840 4.06 37.76 -24.49
CA LEU A 840 4.96 38.66 -25.23
C LEU A 840 5.99 39.39 -24.35
N ASN A 841 5.63 39.87 -23.16
CA ASN A 841 6.53 40.71 -22.33
C ASN A 841 6.21 40.73 -20.83
N LEU A 842 5.47 39.76 -20.28
CA LEU A 842 5.21 39.72 -18.83
C LEU A 842 6.36 39.05 -18.08
N ALA A 843 6.73 39.61 -16.93
CA ALA A 843 7.55 38.89 -15.96
C ALA A 843 6.82 37.59 -15.59
N SER A 844 7.59 36.50 -15.47
CA SER A 844 7.07 35.12 -15.44
C SER A 844 6.06 34.81 -14.34
N THR A 845 5.89 35.66 -13.33
CA THR A 845 4.99 35.47 -12.19
C THR A 845 3.62 36.14 -12.34
N ALA A 846 3.34 36.80 -13.47
CA ALA A 846 2.16 37.65 -13.60
C ALA A 846 0.87 36.95 -14.07
N ILE A 847 0.94 35.77 -14.69
CA ILE A 847 -0.25 35.03 -15.19
C ILE A 847 -0.35 33.72 -14.42
N GLU A 848 -1.40 33.54 -13.62
CA GLU A 848 -1.57 32.41 -12.68
C GLU A 848 -2.16 31.16 -13.34
N THR A 849 -3.12 31.32 -14.24
CA THR A 849 -3.72 30.19 -14.95
C THR A 849 -4.13 30.58 -16.37
N PHE A 850 -3.81 29.72 -17.33
CA PHE A 850 -4.44 29.69 -18.65
C PHE A 850 -5.28 28.43 -18.74
N SER A 851 -6.60 28.58 -18.88
CA SER A 851 -7.52 27.46 -19.03
C SER A 851 -8.31 27.61 -20.33
N MET A 852 -8.45 26.51 -21.06
CA MET A 852 -9.27 26.44 -22.25
C MET A 852 -10.02 25.13 -22.31
N GLN A 853 -11.33 25.23 -22.53
CA GLN A 853 -12.17 24.11 -22.96
C GLN A 853 -12.63 24.39 -24.39
N HIS A 854 -12.45 23.42 -25.30
CA HIS A 854 -12.85 23.60 -26.69
C HIS A 854 -13.38 22.32 -27.35
N LEU A 855 -14.28 22.49 -28.33
CA LEU A 855 -14.76 21.42 -29.20
C LEU A 855 -14.26 21.68 -30.64
N GLY A 856 -13.25 20.93 -31.10
CA GLY A 856 -12.86 20.90 -32.51
C GLY A 856 -11.93 22.01 -33.01
N ILE A 857 -10.91 22.41 -32.22
CA ILE A 857 -9.75 23.16 -32.75
C ILE A 857 -8.62 22.14 -33.01
N PRO A 858 -8.25 21.87 -34.28
CA PRO A 858 -7.24 20.86 -34.61
C PRO A 858 -5.80 21.19 -34.17
N SER A 859 -5.47 22.46 -33.91
CA SER A 859 -4.10 22.84 -33.57
C SER A 859 -4.06 23.94 -32.51
N ILE A 860 -3.39 23.67 -31.39
CA ILE A 860 -3.23 24.59 -30.28
C ILE A 860 -1.74 24.77 -29.98
N THR A 861 -1.31 26.03 -29.88
CA THR A 861 0.06 26.37 -29.46
C THR A 861 0.00 27.34 -28.29
N VAL A 862 0.66 26.98 -27.19
CA VAL A 862 0.77 27.82 -25.99
C VAL A 862 2.25 28.04 -25.70
N ASP A 863 2.64 29.32 -25.65
CA ASP A 863 4.04 29.70 -25.51
C ASP A 863 4.28 30.73 -24.38
N GLY A 864 5.08 30.36 -23.38
CA GLY A 864 5.66 31.29 -22.38
C GLY A 864 4.86 31.52 -21.09
N PHE A 865 4.04 30.57 -20.65
CA PHE A 865 3.24 30.67 -19.41
C PHE A 865 3.86 29.83 -18.28
N ARG A 866 4.45 30.46 -17.25
CA ARG A 866 5.17 29.75 -16.18
C ARG A 866 4.30 29.17 -15.04
N ASN A 867 2.99 29.21 -15.17
CA ASN A 867 2.05 28.73 -14.15
C ASN A 867 1.10 27.65 -14.72
N ASN A 868 -0.12 27.52 -14.19
CA ASN A 868 -1.05 26.42 -14.48
C ASN A 868 -1.68 26.52 -15.89
N VAL A 869 -1.41 25.56 -16.78
CA VAL A 869 -2.05 25.42 -18.09
C VAL A 869 -3.07 24.29 -18.04
N ILE A 870 -4.35 24.58 -18.28
CA ILE A 870 -5.42 23.58 -18.34
C ILE A 870 -5.99 23.58 -19.75
N LEU A 871 -5.79 22.50 -20.50
CA LEU A 871 -6.34 22.28 -21.83
C LEU A 871 -7.24 21.06 -21.79
N GLN A 872 -8.51 21.23 -22.19
CA GLN A 872 -9.48 20.14 -22.24
C GLN A 872 -10.20 20.15 -23.58
N SER A 873 -10.19 19.01 -24.26
CA SER A 873 -11.00 18.77 -25.45
C SER A 873 -11.80 17.48 -25.35
N ALA A 874 -12.93 17.46 -26.05
CA ALA A 874 -13.70 16.25 -26.34
C ALA A 874 -13.86 16.06 -27.85
N ALA A 875 -12.85 16.46 -28.62
CA ALA A 875 -12.87 16.31 -30.08
C ALA A 875 -12.77 14.83 -30.48
N THR A 876 -13.37 14.46 -31.59
CA THR A 876 -13.28 13.10 -32.16
C THR A 876 -12.35 13.03 -33.37
N SER A 877 -11.55 14.07 -33.58
CA SER A 877 -10.67 14.24 -34.73
C SER A 877 -9.29 14.63 -34.26
N ALA A 878 -8.26 14.12 -34.93
CA ALA A 878 -6.86 14.41 -34.64
C ALA A 878 -6.56 15.89 -34.31
N MET A 879 -5.84 16.08 -33.24
CA MET A 879 -5.43 17.33 -32.64
C MET A 879 -3.91 17.39 -32.48
N GLN A 880 -3.37 18.60 -32.56
CA GLN A 880 -1.98 18.86 -32.24
C GLN A 880 -1.88 19.93 -31.17
N VAL A 881 -1.36 19.57 -30.00
CA VAL A 881 -1.08 20.49 -28.90
C VAL A 881 0.43 20.71 -28.82
N THR A 882 0.86 21.97 -28.71
CA THR A 882 2.27 22.33 -28.54
C THR A 882 2.43 23.30 -27.38
N LEU A 883 3.18 22.89 -26.36
CA LEU A 883 3.53 23.68 -25.19
C LEU A 883 5.01 24.04 -25.22
N THR A 884 5.34 25.33 -25.27
CA THR A 884 6.74 25.80 -25.19
C THR A 884 6.92 26.74 -24.03
N ARG A 885 7.94 26.52 -23.19
CA ARG A 885 8.24 27.34 -22.00
C ARG A 885 7.06 27.43 -20.99
N ALA A 886 6.06 26.56 -21.11
CA ALA A 886 5.07 26.33 -20.07
C ALA A 886 5.70 25.57 -18.89
N MET A 887 5.10 25.53 -17.70
CA MET A 887 5.74 24.87 -16.54
C MET A 887 4.94 23.75 -15.89
N TYR A 888 3.62 23.91 -15.66
CA TYR A 888 2.81 22.88 -15.00
C TYR A 888 1.33 22.97 -15.37
N GLY A 889 0.55 21.93 -15.09
CA GLY A 889 -0.90 21.90 -15.35
C GLY A 889 -1.40 20.57 -15.91
N ARG A 890 -2.43 20.63 -16.76
CA ARG A 890 -3.15 19.48 -17.32
C ARG A 890 -3.47 19.68 -18.80
N VAL A 891 -3.21 18.67 -19.62
CA VAL A 891 -3.63 18.61 -21.03
C VAL A 891 -4.38 17.30 -21.24
N ASP A 892 -5.65 17.39 -21.62
CA ASP A 892 -6.46 16.24 -22.06
C ASP A 892 -6.90 16.48 -23.50
N THR A 893 -6.54 15.55 -24.39
CA THR A 893 -7.00 15.52 -25.78
C THR A 893 -8.17 14.54 -25.95
N GLY A 894 -8.61 14.35 -27.19
CA GLY A 894 -9.92 13.79 -27.52
C GLY A 894 -9.87 12.30 -27.84
N SER A 895 -10.73 11.85 -28.74
CA SER A 895 -10.78 10.46 -29.24
C SER A 895 -10.22 10.33 -30.66
N GLY A 896 -9.35 11.24 -31.08
CA GLY A 896 -8.65 11.14 -32.35
C GLY A 896 -7.16 10.91 -32.11
N ASN A 897 -6.44 10.47 -33.15
CA ASN A 897 -4.98 10.34 -33.10
C ASN A 897 -4.32 11.70 -32.92
N ASP A 898 -3.99 12.01 -31.68
CA ASP A 898 -3.58 13.30 -31.18
C ASP A 898 -2.06 13.35 -30.99
N THR A 899 -1.51 14.55 -31.00
CA THR A 899 -0.08 14.76 -30.78
C THR A 899 0.14 15.86 -29.75
N ILE A 900 0.74 15.50 -28.63
CA ILE A 900 1.09 16.42 -27.54
C ILE A 900 2.61 16.62 -27.53
N ASN A 901 3.06 17.81 -27.95
CA ASN A 901 4.48 18.18 -27.93
C ASN A 901 4.77 19.18 -26.83
N VAL A 902 5.61 18.78 -25.87
CA VAL A 902 6.00 19.59 -24.72
C VAL A 902 7.51 19.86 -24.78
N SER A 903 7.89 21.14 -24.78
CA SER A 903 9.29 21.59 -24.76
C SER A 903 9.47 22.66 -23.69
N LEU A 904 9.83 22.24 -22.48
CA LEU A 904 9.94 23.13 -21.32
C LEU A 904 11.39 23.53 -21.06
N GLN A 905 11.64 24.82 -20.97
CA GLN A 905 12.96 25.36 -20.70
C GLN A 905 12.96 26.11 -19.38
N GLU A 906 13.81 25.67 -18.45
CA GLU A 906 14.03 26.38 -17.22
C GLU A 906 14.79 27.69 -17.51
N THR A 907 14.11 28.81 -17.35
CA THR A 907 14.71 30.15 -17.54
C THR A 907 15.02 30.84 -16.20
N VAL A 908 14.56 30.27 -15.08
CA VAL A 908 14.92 30.59 -13.67
C VAL A 908 14.73 29.29 -12.87
N ALA A 909 15.65 28.99 -11.95
CA ALA A 909 15.60 27.77 -11.12
C ALA A 909 14.27 27.64 -10.37
N ALA A 910 13.58 26.51 -10.51
CA ALA A 910 12.36 26.20 -9.75
C ALA A 910 12.67 25.99 -8.26
N THR A 911 11.88 26.62 -7.38
CA THR A 911 12.06 26.52 -5.92
C THR A 911 11.32 25.34 -5.29
N ALA A 912 10.35 24.75 -5.99
CA ALA A 912 9.53 23.61 -5.55
C ALA A 912 9.31 22.63 -6.72
N ILE A 913 8.90 21.40 -6.39
CA ILE A 913 8.47 20.39 -7.37
C ILE A 913 7.19 20.87 -8.04
N GLN A 914 7.07 20.64 -9.35
CA GLN A 914 5.91 20.97 -10.16
C GLN A 914 5.39 19.71 -10.86
N ALA A 915 4.09 19.66 -11.20
CA ALA A 915 3.48 18.51 -11.85
C ALA A 915 2.78 18.89 -13.16
N LEU A 916 3.00 18.11 -14.22
CA LEU A 916 2.30 18.24 -15.50
C LEU A 916 1.62 16.91 -15.85
N ARG A 917 0.30 16.93 -15.97
CA ARG A 917 -0.49 15.79 -16.45
C ARG A 917 -0.77 15.93 -17.95
N LEU A 918 -0.50 14.88 -18.72
CA LEU A 918 -0.79 14.75 -20.14
C LEU A 918 -1.69 13.53 -20.35
N SER A 919 -2.71 13.64 -21.19
CA SER A 919 -3.59 12.55 -21.57
C SER A 919 -3.92 12.64 -23.05
N GLY A 920 -3.64 11.56 -23.79
CA GLY A 920 -3.93 11.41 -25.22
C GLY A 920 -5.42 11.21 -25.47
N GLY A 921 -6.03 10.27 -24.75
CA GLY A 921 -7.47 10.03 -24.77
C GLY A 921 -7.78 8.73 -25.50
N ALA A 922 -8.38 8.77 -26.68
CA ALA A 922 -8.56 7.56 -27.49
C ALA A 922 -8.02 7.77 -28.91
N GLY A 923 -7.55 6.71 -29.55
CA GLY A 923 -6.82 6.74 -30.82
C GLY A 923 -5.31 6.61 -30.62
N ASP A 924 -4.58 6.30 -31.70
CA ASP A 924 -3.11 6.14 -31.63
C ASP A 924 -2.45 7.52 -31.50
N ASP A 925 -1.97 7.83 -30.30
CA ASP A 925 -1.49 9.13 -29.88
C ASP A 925 0.03 9.20 -29.83
N THR A 926 0.56 10.42 -29.86
CA THR A 926 1.99 10.68 -29.73
C THR A 926 2.26 11.76 -28.71
N ILE A 927 2.89 11.38 -27.59
CA ILE A 927 3.19 12.27 -26.47
C ILE A 927 4.71 12.40 -26.34
N ILE A 928 5.23 13.60 -26.58
CA ILE A 928 6.65 13.89 -26.48
C ILE A 928 6.86 15.00 -25.47
N ALA A 929 7.52 14.69 -24.36
CA ALA A 929 7.98 15.70 -23.41
C ALA A 929 9.51 15.82 -23.46
N SER A 930 9.99 17.05 -23.55
CA SER A 930 11.41 17.36 -23.61
C SER A 930 11.71 18.66 -22.88
N GLY A 931 12.94 18.83 -22.43
CA GLY A 931 13.31 20.05 -21.72
C GLY A 931 14.46 19.90 -20.76
N THR A 932 14.90 21.04 -20.21
CA THR A 932 15.98 21.10 -19.20
C THR A 932 15.44 21.47 -17.82
N HIS A 933 14.17 21.18 -17.54
CA HIS A 933 13.57 21.49 -16.25
C HIS A 933 13.95 20.41 -15.23
N THR A 934 14.49 20.79 -14.06
CA THR A 934 15.09 19.82 -13.12
C THR A 934 14.20 19.46 -11.93
N LYS A 935 13.00 20.03 -11.82
CA LYS A 935 12.02 19.79 -10.74
C LYS A 935 10.59 19.67 -11.26
N LEU A 936 10.41 19.00 -12.40
CA LEU A 936 9.09 18.70 -12.96
C LEU A 936 8.86 17.19 -12.85
N ILE A 937 7.69 16.81 -12.36
CA ILE A 937 7.15 15.46 -12.46
C ILE A 937 6.12 15.49 -13.59
N ILE A 938 6.22 14.56 -14.52
CA ILE A 938 5.26 14.40 -15.61
C ILE A 938 4.48 13.13 -15.34
N THR A 939 3.15 13.24 -15.40
CA THR A 939 2.24 12.10 -15.40
C THR A 939 1.62 11.99 -16.79
N VAL A 940 1.78 10.85 -17.44
CA VAL A 940 1.25 10.60 -18.79
C VAL A 940 0.25 9.46 -18.76
N TYR A 941 -0.84 9.63 -19.49
CA TYR A 941 -1.81 8.60 -19.84
C TYR A 941 -1.89 8.58 -21.37
N GLY A 942 -1.56 7.45 -21.99
CA GLY A 942 -1.77 7.24 -23.42
C GLY A 942 -3.27 7.25 -23.72
N GLY A 943 -3.93 6.19 -23.26
CA GLY A 943 -5.37 5.98 -23.33
C GLY A 943 -5.72 4.77 -24.19
N ASP A 944 -6.85 4.77 -24.87
CA ASP A 944 -7.19 3.68 -25.79
C ASP A 944 -6.43 3.89 -27.13
N GLY A 945 -5.70 2.92 -27.65
CA GLY A 945 -5.00 3.01 -28.94
C GLY A 945 -3.51 2.66 -28.82
N ASN A 946 -2.81 2.53 -29.94
CA ASN A 946 -1.39 2.20 -29.92
C ASN A 946 -0.55 3.48 -29.83
N ASP A 947 -0.09 3.81 -28.63
CA ASP A 947 0.49 5.09 -28.32
C ASP A 947 2.01 5.10 -28.39
N THR A 948 2.56 6.28 -28.61
CA THR A 948 4.01 6.50 -28.56
C THR A 948 4.33 7.61 -27.58
N ILE A 949 4.94 7.23 -26.46
CA ILE A 949 5.29 8.12 -25.36
C ILE A 949 6.81 8.24 -25.26
N THR A 950 7.32 9.46 -25.20
CA THR A 950 8.77 9.71 -25.07
C THR A 950 9.05 10.87 -24.12
N ILE A 951 9.74 10.60 -23.02
CA ILE A 951 10.10 11.59 -22.00
C ILE A 951 11.62 11.81 -21.96
N ASN A 952 12.07 12.96 -22.48
CA ASN A 952 13.48 13.35 -22.50
C ASN A 952 13.82 14.36 -21.39
N ASN A 953 12.94 14.55 -20.40
CA ASN A 953 13.18 15.41 -19.27
C ASN A 953 13.61 14.54 -18.08
N ALA A 954 14.65 14.93 -17.34
CA ALA A 954 15.07 14.15 -16.19
C ALA A 954 14.14 14.39 -14.99
N GLY A 955 13.72 13.32 -14.31
CA GLY A 955 12.97 13.38 -13.07
C GLY A 955 12.20 12.08 -12.81
N ALA A 956 11.68 11.89 -11.60
CA ALA A 956 10.79 10.76 -11.33
C ALA A 956 9.44 11.02 -12.01
N HIS A 957 9.08 10.19 -13.00
CA HIS A 957 7.88 10.35 -13.81
C HIS A 957 6.96 9.14 -13.66
N VAL A 958 5.68 9.34 -13.98
CA VAL A 958 4.67 8.28 -13.99
C VAL A 958 4.07 8.21 -15.39
N ILE A 959 4.19 7.08 -16.07
CA ILE A 959 3.77 6.94 -17.46
C ILE A 959 2.91 5.68 -17.57
N ASN A 960 1.69 5.83 -18.07
CA ASN A 960 0.77 4.73 -18.37
C ASN A 960 0.47 4.71 -19.87
N GLY A 961 0.66 3.56 -20.52
CA GLY A 961 0.21 3.30 -21.90
C GLY A 961 -1.31 3.19 -21.97
N ASP A 962 -1.91 2.52 -20.99
CA ASP A 962 -3.32 2.16 -20.89
C ASP A 962 -3.72 0.98 -21.80
N ALA A 963 -4.37 1.16 -22.95
CA ALA A 963 -4.84 0.02 -23.74
C ALA A 963 -4.42 0.12 -25.20
N GLY A 964 -3.59 -0.80 -25.68
CA GLY A 964 -3.07 -0.88 -27.02
C GLY A 964 -1.66 -1.44 -27.00
N ASN A 965 -1.04 -1.55 -28.18
CA ASN A 965 0.37 -1.93 -28.24
C ASN A 965 1.22 -0.67 -28.26
N ASP A 966 1.74 -0.30 -27.09
CA ASP A 966 2.35 0.99 -26.81
C ASP A 966 3.87 0.97 -26.88
N ILE A 967 4.44 2.14 -27.16
CA ILE A 967 5.88 2.36 -27.13
C ILE A 967 6.19 3.42 -26.09
N ILE A 968 6.77 3.00 -24.97
CA ILE A 968 7.11 3.87 -23.84
C ILE A 968 8.63 4.02 -23.76
N ASN A 969 9.10 5.27 -23.87
CA ASN A 969 10.50 5.60 -23.62
C ASN A 969 10.57 6.57 -22.42
N GLY A 970 11.06 6.03 -21.30
CA GLY A 970 11.38 6.73 -20.05
C GLY A 970 12.54 7.73 -20.19
N SER A 971 13.05 8.21 -19.07
CA SER A 971 14.01 9.31 -19.00
C SER A 971 15.36 8.88 -18.43
N VAL A 972 15.98 9.64 -17.52
CA VAL A 972 17.21 9.24 -16.81
C VAL A 972 17.03 9.32 -15.29
N GLY A 973 15.78 9.36 -14.82
CA GLY A 973 15.40 9.42 -13.41
C GLY A 973 14.71 8.13 -12.98
N ASN A 974 14.26 8.07 -11.73
CA ASN A 974 13.59 6.88 -11.20
C ASN A 974 12.09 6.96 -11.54
N GLU A 975 11.65 6.22 -12.54
CA GLU A 975 10.32 6.26 -13.12
C GLU A 975 9.40 5.12 -12.68
N LYS A 976 8.10 5.34 -12.87
CA LYS A 976 7.07 4.30 -12.82
C LYS A 976 6.43 4.19 -14.20
N LEU A 977 6.58 3.05 -14.84
CA LEU A 977 6.12 2.77 -16.19
C LEU A 977 5.12 1.63 -16.17
N TYR A 978 3.99 1.81 -16.84
CA TYR A 978 2.93 0.83 -16.98
C TYR A 978 2.62 0.70 -18.46
N GLY A 979 2.73 -0.50 -19.03
CA GLY A 979 2.31 -0.80 -20.40
C GLY A 979 0.78 -0.79 -20.49
N GLY A 980 0.15 -1.79 -19.86
CA GLY A 980 -1.29 -1.88 -19.73
C GLY A 980 -1.86 -3.09 -20.46
N LEU A 981 -2.81 -2.92 -21.38
CA LEU A 981 -3.34 -4.02 -22.19
C LEU A 981 -2.75 -3.99 -23.59
N GLY A 982 -2.13 -5.06 -24.06
CA GLY A 982 -1.57 -5.18 -25.41
C GLY A 982 -0.10 -5.54 -25.38
N ASP A 983 0.49 -5.77 -26.57
CA ASP A 983 1.92 -6.10 -26.63
C ASP A 983 2.76 -4.81 -26.64
N ASP A 984 3.36 -4.47 -25.50
CA ASP A 984 4.04 -3.21 -25.24
C ASP A 984 5.56 -3.28 -25.41
N THR A 985 6.17 -2.13 -25.68
CA THR A 985 7.61 -1.97 -25.69
C THR A 985 8.01 -0.83 -24.76
N ILE A 986 8.64 -1.19 -23.64
CA ILE A 986 9.00 -0.27 -22.56
C ILE A 986 10.52 -0.19 -22.44
N ASN A 987 11.07 1.02 -22.49
CA ASN A 987 12.48 1.30 -22.23
C ASN A 987 12.60 2.34 -21.12
N ALA A 988 13.00 1.91 -19.92
CA ALA A 988 13.11 2.77 -18.73
C ALA A 988 14.38 3.63 -18.75
N ASN A 989 15.46 3.11 -19.34
CA ASN A 989 16.76 3.73 -19.59
C ASN A 989 17.69 3.80 -18.37
N ASN A 990 17.70 4.88 -17.60
CA ASN A 990 18.61 5.02 -16.47
C ASN A 990 17.80 5.48 -15.28
N GLY A 991 18.04 4.91 -14.11
CA GLY A 991 17.21 5.16 -12.94
C GLY A 991 17.08 3.88 -12.15
N ASN A 992 16.55 3.98 -10.94
CA ASN A 992 16.00 2.80 -10.27
C ASN A 992 14.50 2.83 -10.56
N ASP A 993 14.09 2.09 -11.57
CA ASP A 993 12.79 2.17 -12.20
C ASP A 993 11.83 1.08 -11.67
N VAL A 994 10.53 1.35 -11.76
CA VAL A 994 9.49 0.36 -11.54
C VAL A 994 8.71 0.22 -12.83
N VAL A 995 8.70 -0.98 -13.41
CA VAL A 995 8.05 -1.26 -14.69
C VAL A 995 7.08 -2.43 -14.53
N LEU A 996 5.86 -2.24 -15.00
CA LEU A 996 4.88 -3.32 -15.21
C LEU A 996 4.51 -3.36 -16.69
N GLY A 997 4.66 -4.53 -17.31
CA GLY A 997 4.23 -4.82 -18.68
C GLY A 997 2.70 -4.77 -18.78
N GLY A 998 2.04 -5.75 -18.17
CA GLY A 998 0.58 -5.84 -18.12
C GLY A 998 0.07 -7.09 -18.85
N ASP A 999 -1.09 -6.99 -19.50
CA ASP A 999 -1.61 -8.12 -20.29
C ASP A 999 -1.05 -8.05 -21.72
N GLY A 1000 -0.29 -9.04 -22.19
CA GLY A 1000 0.21 -9.07 -23.57
C GLY A 1000 1.61 -9.63 -23.67
N ALA A 1001 2.18 -9.74 -24.88
CA ALA A 1001 3.56 -10.17 -25.03
C ALA A 1001 4.50 -8.96 -25.05
N ASP A 1002 5.02 -8.59 -23.88
CA ASP A 1002 5.73 -7.34 -23.66
C ASP A 1002 7.23 -7.46 -23.88
N THR A 1003 7.86 -6.32 -24.18
CA THR A 1003 9.31 -6.19 -24.23
C THR A 1003 9.76 -5.07 -23.31
N ILE A 1004 10.45 -5.43 -22.23
CA ILE A 1004 10.88 -4.52 -21.16
C ILE A 1004 12.40 -4.41 -21.14
N TYR A 1005 12.92 -3.18 -21.13
CA TYR A 1005 14.31 -2.84 -20.90
C TYR A 1005 14.42 -1.94 -19.64
N GLY A 1006 14.99 -2.47 -18.54
CA GLY A 1006 15.24 -1.72 -17.31
C GLY A 1006 16.33 -0.67 -17.50
N GLY A 1007 17.50 -1.11 -17.94
CA GLY A 1007 18.60 -0.25 -18.34
C GLY A 1007 19.66 -0.12 -17.23
N ASN A 1008 20.05 1.09 -16.83
CA ASN A 1008 21.05 1.24 -15.76
C ASN A 1008 20.41 1.68 -14.44
N GLY A 1009 20.65 0.92 -13.38
CA GLY A 1009 20.22 1.18 -12.01
C GLY A 1009 19.57 -0.07 -11.43
N ASN A 1010 19.08 0.02 -10.21
CA ASN A 1010 18.47 -1.14 -9.56
C ASN A 1010 16.96 -1.10 -9.80
N ASP A 1011 16.48 -1.92 -10.72
CA ASP A 1011 15.13 -1.87 -11.25
C ASP A 1011 14.21 -2.93 -10.63
N ASN A 1012 12.90 -2.68 -10.66
CA ASN A 1012 11.84 -3.63 -10.34
C ASN A 1012 10.97 -3.83 -11.58
N LEU A 1013 11.10 -4.97 -12.23
CA LEU A 1013 10.52 -5.27 -13.53
C LEU A 1013 9.54 -6.44 -13.42
N GLN A 1014 8.33 -6.29 -13.97
CA GLN A 1014 7.29 -7.32 -13.98
C GLN A 1014 6.67 -7.43 -15.38
N GLY A 1015 6.64 -8.63 -15.95
CA GLY A 1015 5.96 -8.93 -17.22
C GLY A 1015 4.44 -8.97 -17.06
N GLU A 1016 3.96 -9.75 -16.08
CA GLU A 1016 2.54 -10.06 -15.78
C GLU A 1016 1.98 -11.15 -16.71
N ASP A 1017 0.83 -10.96 -17.37
CA ASP A 1017 0.18 -12.02 -18.18
C ASP A 1017 0.72 -11.95 -19.62
N GLY A 1018 1.50 -12.92 -20.09
CA GLY A 1018 2.20 -12.70 -21.35
C GLY A 1018 3.23 -13.73 -21.74
N ASN A 1019 3.80 -13.57 -22.94
CA ASN A 1019 5.06 -14.23 -23.25
C ASN A 1019 6.10 -13.12 -23.42
N ASP A 1020 6.77 -12.78 -22.33
CA ASP A 1020 7.48 -11.53 -22.19
C ASP A 1020 8.97 -11.68 -22.47
N ILE A 1021 9.59 -10.56 -22.85
CA ILE A 1021 11.04 -10.44 -22.99
C ILE A 1021 11.51 -9.34 -22.07
N ILE A 1022 12.20 -9.71 -20.99
CA ILE A 1022 12.65 -8.78 -19.94
C ILE A 1022 14.17 -8.72 -19.90
N TYR A 1023 14.72 -7.50 -19.96
CA TYR A 1023 16.14 -7.22 -19.78
C TYR A 1023 16.32 -6.34 -18.53
N GLY A 1024 16.95 -6.87 -17.47
CA GLY A 1024 17.40 -6.08 -16.30
C GLY A 1024 18.51 -5.11 -16.66
N ASP A 1025 19.40 -5.53 -17.57
CA ASP A 1025 20.56 -4.78 -18.06
C ASP A 1025 21.64 -4.59 -16.98
N ALA A 1026 21.75 -3.46 -16.29
CA ALA A 1026 22.87 -3.19 -15.40
C ALA A 1026 22.45 -2.60 -14.06
N GLY A 1027 22.64 -3.36 -13.00
CA GLY A 1027 22.34 -2.98 -11.62
C GLY A 1027 21.90 -4.20 -10.82
N VAL A 1028 21.47 -3.99 -9.59
CA VAL A 1028 20.91 -5.09 -8.79
C VAL A 1028 19.41 -5.05 -8.97
N ASP A 1029 18.92 -5.91 -9.86
CA ASP A 1029 17.54 -5.90 -10.35
C ASP A 1029 16.68 -6.94 -9.64
N THR A 1030 15.39 -6.64 -9.54
CA THR A 1030 14.35 -7.60 -9.14
C THR A 1030 13.42 -7.79 -10.33
N ILE A 1031 13.37 -9.01 -10.86
CA ILE A 1031 12.64 -9.32 -12.09
C ILE A 1031 11.62 -10.43 -11.83
N ARG A 1032 10.43 -10.28 -12.38
CA ARG A 1032 9.37 -11.29 -12.38
C ARG A 1032 8.80 -11.44 -13.79
N GLY A 1033 8.81 -12.66 -14.33
CA GLY A 1033 8.20 -13.01 -15.61
C GLY A 1033 6.69 -12.85 -15.53
N GLY A 1034 6.04 -13.75 -14.79
CA GLY A 1034 4.60 -13.74 -14.61
C GLY A 1034 4.00 -15.01 -15.18
N ALA A 1035 2.87 -14.92 -15.88
CA ALA A 1035 2.22 -16.07 -16.47
C ALA A 1035 2.46 -16.15 -17.97
N GLY A 1036 3.13 -17.19 -18.43
CA GLY A 1036 3.28 -17.58 -19.83
C GLY A 1036 4.71 -18.00 -20.15
N LEU A 1037 5.16 -17.85 -21.41
CA LEU A 1037 6.49 -18.33 -21.81
C LEU A 1037 7.47 -17.17 -21.89
N ASP A 1038 8.20 -16.93 -20.82
CA ASP A 1038 9.01 -15.74 -20.66
C ASP A 1038 10.49 -15.97 -21.03
N THR A 1039 11.14 -14.90 -21.47
CA THR A 1039 12.57 -14.85 -21.69
C THR A 1039 13.18 -13.71 -20.87
N ILE A 1040 13.92 -14.07 -19.83
CA ILE A 1040 14.46 -13.12 -18.85
C ILE A 1040 15.98 -13.08 -18.92
N TYR A 1041 16.55 -11.88 -18.96
CA TYR A 1041 17.98 -11.61 -18.85
C TYR A 1041 18.22 -10.71 -17.63
N GLY A 1042 18.88 -11.24 -16.58
CA GLY A 1042 19.26 -10.50 -15.37
C GLY A 1042 20.23 -9.37 -15.70
N GLY A 1043 21.37 -9.74 -16.30
CA GLY A 1043 22.31 -8.79 -16.87
C GLY A 1043 23.59 -8.72 -16.06
N ALA A 1044 23.93 -7.55 -15.53
CA ALA A 1044 25.16 -7.36 -14.77
C ALA A 1044 24.86 -6.96 -13.33
N ASN A 1045 25.61 -7.53 -12.39
CA ASN A 1045 25.42 -7.46 -10.93
C ASN A 1045 24.46 -8.52 -10.42
N ASN A 1046 24.15 -8.48 -9.13
CA ASN A 1046 23.57 -9.61 -8.41
C ASN A 1046 22.06 -9.50 -8.43
N ASP A 1047 21.38 -10.28 -9.25
CA ASP A 1047 19.96 -10.11 -9.52
C ASP A 1047 19.09 -11.13 -8.77
N LEU A 1048 17.83 -10.74 -8.55
CA LEU A 1048 16.78 -11.61 -8.03
C LEU A 1048 15.72 -11.82 -9.11
N ILE A 1049 15.57 -13.05 -9.59
CA ILE A 1049 14.73 -13.36 -10.75
C ILE A 1049 13.70 -14.44 -10.37
N TYR A 1050 12.45 -14.19 -10.74
CA TYR A 1050 11.32 -15.12 -10.66
C TYR A 1050 10.77 -15.37 -12.08
N GLY A 1051 10.69 -16.61 -12.54
CA GLY A 1051 9.97 -16.98 -13.77
C GLY A 1051 8.45 -16.92 -13.57
N ASP A 1052 7.99 -17.54 -12.48
CA ASP A 1052 6.59 -17.77 -12.10
C ASP A 1052 5.94 -18.93 -12.91
N ASP A 1053 4.84 -18.72 -13.64
CA ASP A 1053 4.07 -19.80 -14.28
C ASP A 1053 4.41 -19.90 -15.78
N GLY A 1054 4.97 -21.03 -16.24
CA GLY A 1054 5.12 -21.40 -17.65
C GLY A 1054 6.50 -21.96 -17.98
N ASP A 1055 6.74 -22.39 -19.23
CA ASP A 1055 8.06 -22.95 -19.63
C ASP A 1055 9.04 -21.80 -19.98
N ASP A 1056 9.75 -21.30 -18.99
CA ASP A 1056 10.57 -20.08 -19.08
C ASP A 1056 12.02 -20.32 -19.53
N THR A 1057 12.64 -19.27 -20.05
CA THR A 1057 14.07 -19.24 -20.33
C THR A 1057 14.74 -18.08 -19.60
N ILE A 1058 15.57 -18.40 -18.61
CA ILE A 1058 16.17 -17.42 -17.70
C ILE A 1058 17.70 -17.43 -17.82
N TYR A 1059 18.29 -16.24 -17.96
CA TYR A 1059 19.74 -16.00 -17.95
C TYR A 1059 20.08 -15.06 -16.78
N GLY A 1060 20.83 -15.53 -15.78
CA GLY A 1060 21.39 -14.66 -14.72
C GLY A 1060 22.50 -13.74 -15.24
N ASP A 1061 23.27 -14.25 -16.21
CA ASP A 1061 24.37 -13.57 -16.91
C ASP A 1061 25.63 -13.34 -16.04
N ALA A 1062 25.84 -12.16 -15.46
CA ALA A 1062 27.07 -11.83 -14.75
C ALA A 1062 26.77 -11.28 -13.36
N GLY A 1063 26.95 -12.09 -12.33
CA GLY A 1063 26.50 -11.71 -11.01
C GLY A 1063 26.57 -12.87 -10.04
N THR A 1064 26.23 -12.58 -8.79
CA THR A 1064 25.86 -13.63 -7.83
C THR A 1064 24.36 -13.61 -7.74
N ASP A 1065 23.72 -14.42 -8.58
CA ASP A 1065 22.29 -14.31 -8.88
C ASP A 1065 21.47 -15.31 -8.07
N SER A 1066 20.20 -14.96 -7.86
CA SER A 1066 19.21 -15.80 -7.19
C SER A 1066 18.02 -15.96 -8.11
N ILE A 1067 17.85 -17.17 -8.67
CA ILE A 1067 16.87 -17.44 -9.72
C ILE A 1067 15.90 -18.54 -9.28
N VAL A 1068 14.62 -18.22 -9.24
CA VAL A 1068 13.52 -19.16 -8.96
C VAL A 1068 12.67 -19.25 -10.23
N ALA A 1069 12.65 -20.41 -10.89
CA ALA A 1069 11.95 -20.53 -12.16
C ALA A 1069 10.43 -20.66 -11.97
N GLY A 1070 9.96 -21.60 -11.16
CA GLY A 1070 8.56 -21.68 -10.75
C GLY A 1070 7.87 -22.93 -11.27
N ALA A 1071 6.72 -22.79 -11.93
CA ALA A 1071 5.96 -23.92 -12.43
C ALA A 1071 6.07 -24.02 -13.95
N GLY A 1072 6.65 -25.09 -14.48
CA GLY A 1072 6.89 -25.24 -15.91
C GLY A 1072 8.12 -26.07 -16.20
N ASN A 1073 8.44 -26.32 -17.46
CA ASN A 1073 9.69 -26.99 -17.83
C ASN A 1073 10.70 -25.92 -18.23
N ASP A 1074 11.45 -25.46 -17.25
CA ASP A 1074 12.25 -24.25 -17.36
C ASP A 1074 13.66 -24.52 -17.86
N THR A 1075 14.26 -23.50 -18.46
CA THR A 1075 15.67 -23.51 -18.84
C THR A 1075 16.41 -22.35 -18.17
N ILE A 1076 17.30 -22.67 -17.23
CA ILE A 1076 18.05 -21.69 -16.44
C ILE A 1076 19.54 -21.72 -16.81
N TYR A 1077 20.14 -20.56 -17.01
CA TYR A 1077 21.58 -20.35 -17.12
C TYR A 1077 22.03 -19.37 -16.03
N GLY A 1078 22.71 -19.85 -14.99
CA GLY A 1078 23.22 -19.04 -13.87
C GLY A 1078 24.20 -17.98 -14.36
N GLY A 1079 25.32 -18.42 -14.96
CA GLY A 1079 26.22 -17.53 -15.67
C GLY A 1079 27.64 -17.59 -15.13
N ASN A 1080 28.19 -16.45 -14.71
CA ASN A 1080 29.50 -16.41 -14.05
C ASN A 1080 29.32 -15.96 -12.61
N GLU A 1081 30.25 -16.38 -11.74
CA GLU A 1081 30.29 -16.10 -10.31
C GLU A 1081 29.41 -17.06 -9.52
N TRP A 1082 28.88 -16.70 -8.34
CA TRP A 1082 28.32 -17.69 -7.42
C TRP A 1082 26.80 -17.61 -7.42
N ASP A 1083 26.12 -18.58 -8.03
CA ASP A 1083 24.68 -18.50 -8.25
C ASP A 1083 23.88 -19.45 -7.37
N LYS A 1084 22.62 -19.10 -7.13
CA LYS A 1084 21.61 -19.97 -6.54
C LYS A 1084 20.42 -20.12 -7.47
N LEU A 1085 20.15 -21.35 -7.87
CA LEU A 1085 19.18 -21.67 -8.91
C LEU A 1085 18.16 -22.69 -8.36
N TRP A 1086 16.87 -22.44 -8.57
CA TRP A 1086 15.75 -23.33 -8.25
C TRP A 1086 14.90 -23.54 -9.49
N GLY A 1087 14.70 -24.81 -9.89
CA GLY A 1087 13.77 -25.20 -10.96
C GLY A 1087 12.32 -25.19 -10.47
N ASP A 1088 12.09 -25.76 -9.29
CA ASP A 1088 10.78 -25.93 -8.65
C ASP A 1088 9.90 -27.03 -9.30
N ASP A 1089 8.77 -26.75 -9.94
CA ASP A 1089 7.86 -27.80 -10.44
C ASP A 1089 7.92 -27.96 -11.96
N GLY A 1090 8.51 -29.06 -12.44
CA GLY A 1090 8.48 -29.46 -13.84
C GLY A 1090 9.79 -30.12 -14.26
N ASN A 1091 9.97 -30.42 -15.55
CA ASN A 1091 11.21 -31.09 -15.99
C ASN A 1091 12.23 -30.05 -16.41
N ASP A 1092 13.03 -29.59 -15.47
CA ASP A 1092 13.86 -28.41 -15.65
C ASP A 1092 15.23 -28.74 -16.21
N THR A 1093 15.82 -27.77 -16.91
CA THR A 1093 17.20 -27.83 -17.39
C THR A 1093 18.00 -26.66 -16.83
N ILE A 1094 18.92 -26.94 -15.90
CA ILE A 1094 19.65 -25.93 -15.16
C ILE A 1094 21.16 -26.05 -15.41
N TYR A 1095 21.77 -24.93 -15.81
CA TYR A 1095 23.22 -24.77 -16.00
C TYR A 1095 23.76 -23.74 -15.00
N GLY A 1096 24.62 -24.16 -14.07
CA GLY A 1096 25.28 -23.27 -13.08
C GLY A 1096 26.20 -22.28 -13.77
N GLY A 1097 27.12 -22.79 -14.58
CA GLY A 1097 28.04 -21.98 -15.36
C GLY A 1097 29.44 -21.98 -14.74
N ALA A 1098 30.04 -20.81 -14.55
CA ALA A 1098 31.37 -20.71 -13.95
C ALA A 1098 31.25 -20.16 -12.53
N GLY A 1099 31.46 -20.98 -11.50
CA GLY A 1099 31.01 -20.58 -10.17
C GLY A 1099 31.26 -21.56 -9.05
N ASN A 1100 30.62 -21.40 -7.90
CA ASN A 1100 30.58 -22.52 -6.94
C ASN A 1100 29.13 -22.76 -6.57
N ASP A 1101 28.33 -23.08 -7.58
CA ASP A 1101 26.92 -22.77 -7.62
C ASP A 1101 26.12 -23.70 -6.72
N ILE A 1102 24.91 -23.28 -6.38
CA ILE A 1102 23.94 -24.10 -5.67
C ILE A 1102 22.71 -24.24 -6.55
N ILE A 1103 22.42 -25.47 -6.95
CA ILE A 1103 21.35 -25.81 -7.87
C ILE A 1103 20.36 -26.75 -7.16
N TYR A 1104 19.08 -26.41 -7.21
CA TYR A 1104 17.96 -27.24 -6.80
C TYR A 1104 17.09 -27.53 -8.03
N GLY A 1105 16.88 -28.82 -8.35
CA GLY A 1105 15.97 -29.26 -9.42
C GLY A 1105 14.53 -29.02 -8.99
N GLY A 1106 14.02 -29.85 -8.09
CA GLY A 1106 12.70 -29.69 -7.50
C GLY A 1106 11.88 -30.96 -7.67
N ASN A 1107 10.69 -30.86 -8.27
CA ASN A 1107 9.84 -32.00 -8.56
C ASN A 1107 9.87 -32.32 -10.05
N HIS A 1108 9.73 -33.61 -10.39
CA HIS A 1108 9.80 -34.17 -11.74
C HIS A 1108 11.23 -34.39 -12.22
N ASN A 1109 11.44 -34.71 -13.50
CA ASN A 1109 12.72 -35.26 -13.95
C ASN A 1109 13.62 -34.14 -14.49
N ASP A 1110 14.59 -33.75 -13.69
CA ASP A 1110 15.43 -32.59 -13.94
C ASP A 1110 16.77 -32.96 -14.58
N THR A 1111 17.35 -31.99 -15.28
CA THR A 1111 18.71 -32.04 -15.82
C THR A 1111 19.55 -30.91 -15.24
N LEU A 1112 20.46 -31.26 -14.33
CA LEU A 1112 21.30 -30.31 -13.60
C LEU A 1112 22.76 -30.41 -14.03
N ASN A 1113 23.39 -29.28 -14.35
CA ASN A 1113 24.79 -29.20 -14.73
C ASN A 1113 25.51 -28.09 -13.95
N GLY A 1114 26.49 -28.44 -13.11
CA GLY A 1114 27.31 -27.48 -12.36
C GLY A 1114 28.31 -26.72 -13.24
N ASP A 1115 28.73 -27.35 -14.35
CA ASP A 1115 29.71 -26.82 -15.30
C ASP A 1115 31.13 -26.64 -14.74
N ALA A 1116 31.55 -25.47 -14.26
CA ALA A 1116 32.94 -25.22 -13.88
C ALA A 1116 33.07 -24.70 -12.45
N ASP A 1117 34.18 -25.06 -11.80
CA ASP A 1117 34.48 -24.78 -10.40
C ASP A 1117 33.65 -25.70 -9.46
N ASN A 1118 33.46 -25.40 -8.16
CA ASN A 1118 33.00 -26.42 -7.19
C ASN A 1118 31.53 -26.26 -6.80
N ASP A 1119 30.68 -27.14 -7.30
CA ASP A 1119 29.23 -26.92 -7.25
C ASP A 1119 28.50 -27.85 -6.26
N LYS A 1120 27.26 -27.47 -5.95
CA LYS A 1120 26.31 -28.27 -5.17
C LYS A 1120 25.00 -28.42 -5.93
N LEU A 1121 24.65 -29.66 -6.26
CA LEU A 1121 23.44 -29.99 -7.01
C LEU A 1121 22.53 -30.87 -6.14
N PHE A 1122 21.28 -30.46 -5.98
CA PHE A 1122 20.22 -31.16 -5.27
C PHE A 1122 19.09 -31.44 -6.27
N ALA A 1123 18.82 -32.71 -6.56
CA ALA A 1123 17.87 -33.06 -7.61
C ALA A 1123 16.41 -32.91 -7.15
N GLY A 1124 16.07 -33.45 -5.98
CA GLY A 1124 14.72 -33.38 -5.42
C GLY A 1124 13.96 -34.68 -5.64
N THR A 1125 12.78 -34.63 -6.24
CA THR A 1125 11.96 -35.82 -6.51
C THR A 1125 11.83 -36.06 -8.01
N GLY A 1126 12.17 -37.25 -8.51
CA GLY A 1126 12.13 -37.52 -9.94
C GLY A 1126 13.21 -38.50 -10.39
N ASP A 1127 13.19 -38.92 -11.65
CA ASP A 1127 14.33 -39.66 -12.21
C ASP A 1127 15.30 -38.67 -12.87
N ASP A 1128 16.26 -38.15 -12.10
CA ASP A 1128 17.04 -36.96 -12.47
C ASP A 1128 18.37 -37.26 -13.16
N THR A 1129 18.93 -36.26 -13.83
CA THR A 1129 20.27 -36.33 -14.44
C THR A 1129 21.17 -35.19 -13.95
N LEU A 1130 22.23 -35.54 -13.22
CA LEU A 1130 23.17 -34.59 -12.62
C LEU A 1130 24.57 -34.74 -13.21
N ASN A 1131 25.18 -33.61 -13.57
CA ASN A 1131 26.58 -33.52 -14.00
C ASN A 1131 27.32 -32.44 -13.18
N GLY A 1132 28.33 -32.84 -12.40
CA GLY A 1132 29.12 -31.92 -11.59
C GLY A 1132 29.95 -30.97 -12.45
N GLY A 1133 30.60 -31.51 -13.48
CA GLY A 1133 31.40 -30.70 -14.39
C GLY A 1133 32.87 -30.74 -14.02
N ALA A 1134 33.54 -29.59 -13.88
CA ALA A 1134 34.96 -29.52 -13.60
C ALA A 1134 35.21 -28.88 -12.25
N GLY A 1135 35.63 -29.64 -11.24
CA GLY A 1135 35.69 -29.09 -9.89
C GLY A 1135 35.88 -30.11 -8.80
N VAL A 1136 35.29 -29.83 -7.64
CA VAL A 1136 35.12 -30.75 -6.52
C VAL A 1136 33.67 -30.62 -6.09
N ASP A 1137 32.83 -31.43 -6.72
CA ASP A 1137 31.39 -31.18 -6.71
C ASP A 1137 30.67 -32.06 -5.69
N TYR A 1138 29.48 -31.62 -5.27
CA TYR A 1138 28.58 -32.33 -4.36
C TYR A 1138 27.24 -32.55 -5.06
N LEU A 1139 26.93 -33.78 -5.41
CA LEU A 1139 25.71 -34.15 -6.13
C LEU A 1139 24.82 -35.00 -5.21
N TYR A 1140 23.56 -34.60 -5.07
CA TYR A 1140 22.53 -35.27 -4.29
C TYR A 1140 21.37 -35.64 -5.22
N GLY A 1141 21.21 -36.93 -5.53
CA GLY A 1141 20.09 -37.45 -6.33
C GLY A 1141 18.75 -37.42 -5.58
N GLU A 1142 18.78 -37.57 -4.26
CA GLU A 1142 17.56 -37.54 -3.43
C GLU A 1142 16.54 -38.65 -3.78
N ASP A 1143 15.30 -38.36 -4.14
CA ASP A 1143 14.26 -39.38 -4.32
C ASP A 1143 14.03 -39.70 -5.81
N GLY A 1144 14.27 -40.96 -6.22
CA GLY A 1144 13.99 -41.45 -7.58
C GLY A 1144 15.17 -42.20 -8.18
N ASN A 1145 15.16 -42.50 -9.49
CA ASN A 1145 16.21 -43.31 -10.13
C ASN A 1145 17.18 -42.45 -10.94
N ASP A 1146 18.19 -41.92 -10.26
CA ASP A 1146 18.98 -40.82 -10.83
C ASP A 1146 20.19 -41.26 -11.62
N ILE A 1147 20.71 -40.38 -12.46
CA ILE A 1147 21.97 -40.52 -13.20
C ILE A 1147 22.94 -39.45 -12.71
N LEU A 1148 24.03 -39.86 -12.05
CA LEU A 1148 25.03 -38.93 -11.52
C LEU A 1148 26.37 -39.11 -12.26
N ASN A 1149 26.97 -38.00 -12.69
CA ASN A 1149 28.32 -37.92 -13.24
C ASN A 1149 29.10 -36.81 -12.51
N GLY A 1150 30.14 -37.15 -11.75
CA GLY A 1150 30.99 -36.16 -11.08
C GLY A 1150 31.74 -35.26 -12.06
N GLY A 1151 32.25 -35.84 -13.16
CA GLY A 1151 33.02 -35.11 -14.15
C GLY A 1151 34.52 -35.09 -13.87
N ASP A 1152 35.17 -33.97 -14.13
CA ASP A 1152 36.61 -33.76 -13.92
C ASP A 1152 36.85 -33.24 -12.50
N GLY A 1153 37.20 -34.12 -11.55
CA GLY A 1153 37.29 -33.63 -10.18
C GLY A 1153 37.61 -34.68 -9.16
N VAL A 1154 37.39 -34.34 -7.89
CA VAL A 1154 37.32 -35.32 -6.79
C VAL A 1154 35.95 -35.15 -6.15
N ASP A 1155 34.94 -35.76 -6.75
CA ASP A 1155 33.56 -35.38 -6.49
C ASP A 1155 32.91 -36.27 -5.43
N TYR A 1156 31.79 -35.80 -4.89
CA TYR A 1156 31.01 -36.47 -3.85
C TYR A 1156 29.58 -36.65 -4.36
N MET A 1157 29.14 -37.90 -4.47
CA MET A 1157 27.84 -38.26 -5.02
C MET A 1157 27.03 -39.07 -4.01
N TRP A 1158 25.78 -38.66 -3.77
CA TRP A 1158 24.76 -39.37 -3.01
C TRP A 1158 23.62 -39.73 -3.95
N GLY A 1159 23.32 -41.02 -4.09
CA GLY A 1159 22.21 -41.49 -4.92
C GLY A 1159 20.86 -41.31 -4.23
N GLY A 1160 20.79 -41.49 -2.91
CA GLY A 1160 19.53 -41.36 -2.18
C GLY A 1160 18.61 -42.58 -2.33
N ALA A 1161 17.34 -42.34 -2.66
CA ALA A 1161 16.28 -43.32 -2.66
C ALA A 1161 15.84 -43.73 -4.06
N GLY A 1162 16.48 -44.76 -4.62
CA GLY A 1162 15.98 -45.44 -5.81
C GLY A 1162 17.06 -46.28 -6.46
N ALA A 1163 16.91 -46.61 -7.73
CA ALA A 1163 17.85 -47.45 -8.46
C ALA A 1163 18.84 -46.61 -9.29
N ASP A 1164 19.77 -45.98 -8.60
CA ASP A 1164 20.59 -44.90 -9.16
C ASP A 1164 21.72 -45.42 -10.06
N ARG A 1165 22.25 -44.56 -10.93
CA ARG A 1165 23.32 -44.87 -11.88
C ARG A 1165 24.45 -43.85 -11.78
N PHE A 1166 25.57 -44.26 -11.21
CA PHE A 1166 26.80 -43.48 -11.19
C PHE A 1166 27.62 -43.75 -12.45
N THR A 1167 27.79 -42.74 -13.29
CA THR A 1167 28.44 -42.84 -14.61
C THR A 1167 29.83 -42.21 -14.61
N PHE A 1168 30.75 -42.79 -15.40
CA PHE A 1168 32.12 -42.30 -15.52
C PHE A 1168 32.48 -42.13 -17.00
N SER A 1169 32.72 -40.89 -17.42
CA SER A 1169 32.87 -40.51 -18.84
C SER A 1169 34.30 -40.16 -19.27
N SER A 1170 35.25 -39.97 -18.32
CA SER A 1170 36.65 -39.64 -18.61
C SER A 1170 37.65 -40.55 -17.85
N ASN A 1171 38.93 -40.51 -18.26
CA ASN A 1171 40.00 -41.38 -17.72
C ASN A 1171 40.32 -41.01 -16.25
N PRO A 1172 40.58 -41.95 -15.30
CA PRO A 1172 40.74 -41.67 -13.87
C PRO A 1172 42.01 -40.89 -13.44
N ALA A 1173 42.58 -40.07 -14.34
CA ALA A 1173 43.77 -39.28 -14.11
C ALA A 1173 43.48 -37.91 -13.46
N THR A 1174 42.22 -37.49 -13.38
CA THR A 1174 41.75 -36.18 -12.91
C THR A 1174 41.46 -36.13 -11.40
N GLY A 1175 41.13 -37.26 -10.78
CA GLY A 1175 40.89 -37.40 -9.35
C GLY A 1175 40.21 -38.75 -9.07
N MET A 1176 39.77 -38.99 -7.84
CA MET A 1176 39.03 -40.22 -7.48
C MET A 1176 37.73 -39.82 -6.81
N ASP A 1177 36.62 -40.04 -7.50
CA ASP A 1177 35.31 -39.63 -7.00
C ASP A 1177 34.84 -40.54 -5.85
N ARG A 1178 33.83 -40.07 -5.14
CA ARG A 1178 33.32 -40.70 -3.94
C ARG A 1178 31.82 -40.88 -4.04
N ILE A 1179 31.41 -42.13 -4.12
CA ILE A 1179 30.00 -42.51 -3.97
C ILE A 1179 29.77 -42.76 -2.49
N MET A 1180 28.85 -42.02 -1.87
CA MET A 1180 28.77 -41.88 -0.41
C MET A 1180 27.78 -42.84 0.26
N ASP A 1181 26.79 -43.36 -0.48
CA ASP A 1181 25.65 -44.11 0.08
C ASP A 1181 25.22 -45.35 -0.72
N PHE A 1182 26.01 -45.80 -1.71
CA PHE A 1182 25.69 -46.92 -2.61
C PHE A 1182 24.92 -48.08 -1.95
N ASN A 1183 23.73 -48.37 -2.46
CA ASN A 1183 22.83 -49.39 -1.97
C ASN A 1183 22.60 -50.53 -2.97
N TYR A 1184 23.30 -51.64 -2.74
CA TYR A 1184 23.13 -52.86 -3.54
C TYR A 1184 21.68 -53.36 -3.56
N ALA A 1185 20.91 -53.17 -2.47
CA ALA A 1185 19.54 -53.66 -2.36
C ALA A 1185 18.50 -52.76 -3.05
N GLN A 1186 18.79 -51.46 -3.21
CA GLN A 1186 17.94 -50.54 -3.99
C GLN A 1186 18.21 -50.63 -5.50
N LEU A 1187 19.23 -51.41 -5.89
CA LEU A 1187 19.64 -51.69 -7.27
C LEU A 1187 20.46 -50.57 -7.90
N ASP A 1188 21.24 -49.85 -7.10
CA ASP A 1188 22.24 -48.89 -7.58
C ASP A 1188 23.25 -49.56 -8.53
N ARG A 1189 23.73 -48.77 -9.50
CA ARG A 1189 24.55 -49.22 -10.63
C ARG A 1189 25.75 -48.32 -10.80
N ILE A 1190 26.90 -48.92 -11.07
CA ILE A 1190 28.13 -48.24 -11.50
C ILE A 1190 28.32 -48.49 -12.99
N ASP A 1191 28.40 -47.44 -13.80
CA ASP A 1191 28.55 -47.51 -15.24
C ASP A 1191 29.93 -47.05 -15.71
N VAL A 1192 30.68 -47.99 -16.27
CA VAL A 1192 32.02 -47.80 -16.83
C VAL A 1192 32.05 -48.00 -18.35
N SER A 1193 30.90 -48.14 -19.00
CA SER A 1193 30.79 -48.45 -20.43
C SER A 1193 31.53 -47.44 -21.32
N ALA A 1194 31.54 -46.16 -20.95
CA ALA A 1194 32.19 -45.10 -21.70
C ALA A 1194 33.73 -45.14 -21.66
N ILE A 1195 34.33 -45.78 -20.64
CA ILE A 1195 35.80 -45.76 -20.42
C ILE A 1195 36.50 -47.06 -20.79
N LEU A 1196 35.79 -48.19 -20.90
CA LEU A 1196 36.41 -49.46 -21.29
C LEU A 1196 36.73 -49.49 -22.80
N GLN A 1197 37.98 -49.81 -23.15
CA GLN A 1197 38.42 -49.92 -24.53
C GLN A 1197 38.50 -51.39 -24.96
N GLY A 1198 37.66 -51.77 -25.94
CA GLY A 1198 37.74 -53.08 -26.58
C GLY A 1198 37.11 -54.24 -25.80
N PHE A 1199 36.41 -53.96 -24.69
CA PHE A 1199 35.63 -54.96 -23.97
C PHE A 1199 34.49 -55.51 -24.83
N THR A 1200 34.43 -56.84 -24.98
CA THR A 1200 33.40 -57.54 -25.74
C THR A 1200 32.55 -58.41 -24.81
N PRO A 1201 31.26 -58.07 -24.57
CA PRO A 1201 30.37 -58.82 -23.69
C PRO A 1201 30.30 -60.31 -24.06
N GLY A 1202 30.47 -61.17 -23.05
CA GLY A 1202 30.42 -62.63 -23.22
C GLY A 1202 31.63 -63.26 -23.90
N VAL A 1203 32.65 -62.47 -24.26
CA VAL A 1203 33.95 -62.97 -24.74
C VAL A 1203 35.05 -62.67 -23.73
N ASP A 1204 35.08 -61.43 -23.24
CA ASP A 1204 36.09 -60.97 -22.30
C ASP A 1204 35.61 -61.12 -20.85
N ASP A 1205 36.56 -61.33 -19.94
CA ASP A 1205 36.32 -61.45 -18.50
C ASP A 1205 36.37 -60.04 -17.86
N ILE A 1206 35.26 -59.58 -17.27
CA ILE A 1206 35.18 -58.23 -16.69
C ILE A 1206 36.18 -58.04 -15.54
N ASP A 1207 36.61 -59.10 -14.87
CA ASP A 1207 37.65 -59.02 -13.82
C ASP A 1207 39.04 -58.66 -14.41
N SER A 1208 39.22 -58.72 -15.73
CA SER A 1208 40.43 -58.22 -16.43
C SER A 1208 40.39 -56.70 -16.66
N PHE A 1209 39.20 -56.09 -16.54
CA PHE A 1209 38.95 -54.68 -16.81
C PHE A 1209 38.56 -53.89 -15.55
N VAL A 1210 37.85 -54.50 -14.60
CA VAL A 1210 37.37 -53.85 -13.37
C VAL A 1210 37.70 -54.75 -12.18
N ARG A 1211 38.15 -54.15 -11.08
CA ARG A 1211 38.30 -54.87 -9.80
C ARG A 1211 37.77 -54.04 -8.63
N VAL A 1212 37.13 -54.76 -7.72
CA VAL A 1212 36.64 -54.23 -6.43
C VAL A 1212 37.65 -54.57 -5.35
N ILE A 1213 38.23 -53.57 -4.68
CA ILE A 1213 39.19 -53.75 -3.58
C ILE A 1213 38.54 -53.34 -2.27
N GLU A 1214 38.22 -54.33 -1.43
CA GLU A 1214 37.70 -54.06 -0.10
C GLU A 1214 38.77 -53.46 0.82
N ARG A 1215 38.42 -52.37 1.50
CA ARG A 1215 39.30 -51.71 2.50
C ARG A 1215 38.81 -51.90 3.94
N GLY A 1216 37.63 -52.49 4.11
CA GLY A 1216 36.99 -52.77 5.40
C GLY A 1216 36.09 -51.62 5.86
N GLY A 1217 35.01 -51.94 6.59
CA GLY A 1217 34.00 -50.98 7.06
C GLY A 1217 33.26 -50.29 5.92
N ASN A 1218 32.24 -50.93 5.34
CA ASN A 1218 31.36 -50.43 4.24
C ASN A 1218 32.07 -49.64 3.12
N ARG A 1219 33.36 -49.85 2.90
CA ARG A 1219 34.20 -49.12 1.94
C ARG A 1219 34.90 -50.08 1.00
N ALA A 1220 34.75 -49.83 -0.29
CA ALA A 1220 35.48 -50.48 -1.37
C ALA A 1220 36.10 -49.43 -2.31
N ASP A 1221 37.24 -49.74 -2.91
CA ASP A 1221 37.81 -48.95 -4.01
C ASP A 1221 37.52 -49.69 -5.33
N ILE A 1222 36.97 -49.00 -6.33
CA ILE A 1222 36.85 -49.50 -7.69
C ILE A 1222 38.10 -49.11 -8.47
N GLN A 1223 38.70 -50.09 -9.16
CA GLN A 1223 39.81 -49.84 -10.06
C GLN A 1223 39.53 -50.39 -11.44
N VAL A 1224 40.02 -49.71 -12.46
CA VAL A 1224 39.83 -50.07 -13.87
C VAL A 1224 41.17 -50.26 -14.59
N ASN A 1225 41.20 -51.17 -15.56
CA ASN A 1225 42.28 -51.38 -16.50
C ASN A 1225 41.71 -51.26 -17.92
N LEU A 1226 41.90 -50.08 -18.52
CA LEU A 1226 41.15 -49.64 -19.71
C LEU A 1226 41.23 -50.61 -20.91
N ASP A 1227 42.34 -51.35 -21.06
CA ASP A 1227 42.62 -52.22 -22.23
C ASP A 1227 42.49 -53.74 -21.96
N GLY A 1228 42.14 -54.13 -20.72
CA GLY A 1228 42.04 -55.55 -20.33
C GLY A 1228 43.36 -56.34 -20.26
N ALA A 1229 44.53 -55.73 -20.50
CA ALA A 1229 45.82 -56.42 -20.51
C ALA A 1229 46.41 -56.69 -19.10
N GLY A 1230 45.82 -56.11 -18.05
CA GLY A 1230 46.10 -56.40 -16.63
C GLY A 1230 47.37 -55.76 -16.09
N ASN A 1231 47.99 -54.84 -16.82
CA ASN A 1231 49.26 -54.19 -16.48
C ASN A 1231 49.13 -52.77 -15.90
N ASP A 1232 48.01 -52.06 -16.09
CA ASP A 1232 47.90 -50.62 -15.79
C ASP A 1232 46.57 -50.26 -15.08
N TRP A 1233 46.41 -50.77 -13.84
CA TRP A 1233 45.23 -50.48 -13.01
C TRP A 1233 45.24 -49.06 -12.44
N ALA A 1234 44.18 -48.30 -12.70
CA ALA A 1234 43.90 -46.97 -12.15
C ALA A 1234 42.75 -47.02 -11.13
N ASN A 1235 42.79 -46.17 -10.10
CA ASN A 1235 41.65 -46.00 -9.21
C ASN A 1235 40.59 -45.17 -9.90
N LEU A 1236 39.35 -45.67 -9.94
CA LEU A 1236 38.21 -44.96 -10.50
C LEU A 1236 37.48 -44.18 -9.40
N ALA A 1237 36.93 -44.91 -8.42
CA ALA A 1237 36.10 -44.31 -7.37
C ALA A 1237 36.29 -45.01 -6.03
N ILE A 1238 36.03 -44.28 -4.94
CA ILE A 1238 35.85 -44.84 -3.61
C ILE A 1238 34.35 -44.95 -3.35
N VAL A 1239 33.89 -46.13 -3.02
CA VAL A 1239 32.47 -46.42 -2.79
C VAL A 1239 32.24 -46.74 -1.32
N TYR A 1240 31.37 -45.95 -0.71
CA TYR A 1240 30.81 -46.17 0.62
C TYR A 1240 29.41 -46.77 0.47
N GLY A 1241 29.03 -47.68 1.37
CA GLY A 1241 27.72 -48.33 1.37
C GLY A 1241 27.80 -49.87 1.35
N THR A 1242 26.82 -50.50 0.71
CA THR A 1242 26.60 -51.96 0.76
C THR A 1242 27.21 -52.73 -0.42
N LEU A 1243 28.09 -52.10 -1.20
CA LEU A 1243 28.81 -52.73 -2.31
C LEU A 1243 29.72 -53.90 -1.86
N THR A 1244 30.26 -53.86 -0.63
CA THR A 1244 31.23 -54.84 -0.11
C THR A 1244 30.68 -56.27 -0.16
N GLY A 1245 31.54 -57.26 -0.44
CA GLY A 1245 31.19 -58.68 -0.53
C GLY A 1245 30.97 -59.21 -1.95
N HIS A 1246 31.08 -58.35 -2.96
CA HIS A 1246 30.85 -58.68 -4.38
C HIS A 1246 32.12 -58.48 -5.23
N THR A 1247 32.38 -59.42 -6.13
CA THR A 1247 33.39 -59.31 -7.21
C THR A 1247 32.86 -58.48 -8.38
N ALA A 1248 33.73 -57.97 -9.25
CA ALA A 1248 33.29 -57.22 -10.43
C ALA A 1248 32.44 -58.10 -11.36
N GLN A 1249 32.81 -59.38 -11.56
CA GLN A 1249 31.97 -60.34 -12.28
C GLN A 1249 30.58 -60.53 -11.66
N GLN A 1250 30.47 -60.60 -10.33
CA GLN A 1250 29.16 -60.75 -9.67
C GLN A 1250 28.28 -59.51 -9.84
N LEU A 1251 28.86 -58.31 -9.76
CA LEU A 1251 28.13 -57.06 -10.00
C LEU A 1251 27.70 -56.93 -11.47
N TYR A 1252 28.56 -57.35 -12.40
CA TYR A 1252 28.27 -57.36 -13.84
C TYR A 1252 27.14 -58.33 -14.20
N ASP A 1253 27.18 -59.55 -13.66
CA ASP A 1253 26.12 -60.55 -13.86
C ASP A 1253 24.78 -60.10 -13.25
N ALA A 1254 24.82 -59.30 -12.18
CA ALA A 1254 23.66 -58.72 -11.52
C ALA A 1254 23.13 -57.44 -12.21
N GLY A 1255 23.86 -56.88 -13.17
CA GLY A 1255 23.52 -55.61 -13.84
C GLY A 1255 23.83 -54.35 -13.04
N GLN A 1256 24.55 -54.46 -11.93
CA GLN A 1256 24.97 -53.34 -11.06
C GLN A 1256 26.37 -52.82 -11.38
N LEU A 1257 27.09 -53.51 -12.25
CA LEU A 1257 28.22 -52.97 -12.99
C LEU A 1257 27.86 -52.98 -14.48
N ILE A 1258 27.80 -51.82 -15.12
CA ILE A 1258 27.51 -51.67 -16.55
C ILE A 1258 28.81 -51.42 -17.29
N ALA A 1259 29.02 -52.15 -18.38
CA ALA A 1259 30.29 -52.13 -19.12
C ALA A 1259 30.13 -52.00 -20.65
N VAL A 1260 28.88 -52.01 -21.17
CA VAL A 1260 28.49 -51.77 -22.57
C VAL A 1260 27.08 -51.21 -22.63
#